data_AF-A0A838CW09-F1
#
_entry.id   AF-A0A838CW09-F1
#
_cell.length_a   1.000
_cell.length_b   1.000
_cell.length_c   1.000
_cell.angle_alpha   90.00
_cell.angle_beta   90.00
_cell.angle_gamma   90.00
#
_symmetry.space_group_name_H-M   'P 1'
#
loop_
_entity.id
_entity.type
_entity.pdbx_description
1 polymer ?
#
loop_
_entity_poly.entity_id
_entity_poly.type
_entity_poly.pdbx_seq_one_letter_code
_entity_poly.pdbx_strand_id
1 'polypeptide(L)'
;MGKRNHWKWTTAAIALGMTVSSVAPSATFAAEEDKDVVNLQLMETTDIHSHVMNYDYFSDQSDETVGLVKVATLINEARKNAKNSMLFDNGDLIQGNPMADYIVNEEVLDEDGNVHPVYKAMNLLDYDVGNYGNHEFNYGLTFLKKAVEGADFPYVNANVYKADEDDDPTNNENYFDPYVIVDKEVTDEDGDTHTIKVGVIGFVPPQIMTWDKDNLEGKVETRDLKATAEKFVPQMKEEGADVVVGIAHSGLGSKEEYVDGAENATYQLSTVDGFDALLFGHSHQTFPSSDYAELDGKYNINLDQGTINGVATTQAGFWGSDLGMIDLQLEKVDGEWTVTNGQASTKPIYDHENGEALVDADQDVLDAVKDDHEGTQDYVATPVGETEVPLYSYFAQVQDDPTVQIVNDAQKQYVEKYIQGTELDGLPVLSAAAPFKAGRDGVSDFTDIPAGGLAIKDTTSLYKYPNTLKAVKINGAQVIEWLEWSAGQFNQVDPSLDEEQELVNPEFRSYNFDVIDGLTYQIDVTEAPRYNNDGEKINDSSRIENVMFQGEPIDPEQEFLVATNNYRATSKFANPDGDNVVIDSPDENRQVLVNYIQDSDSINPQANGNWSFAPVEGDATLTFVSSPKAQKYAEDNDRVDYLATRDDGFAVYSMDLNSDDGEEIVFDDVAKGEDGHWAASYIYDLVEDEIIFGYGNGNFGPEDPVTRGQFTELIVRMLGLENEEEVPFQDVSARSADAIAAAYEHGIIHGYSETSFKPGKLITREQMAHILLNAYNVKNDTDFEATTDVEYEDEAEISKLFMADVDAAHELGLMVGYHDKFDPKASADRGEAAKVLYMLKQK
;
A
#
# COMPACT_ATOMS: atom_id res chain seq x y z
N MET A 1 -35.53 -11.53 66.59
CA MET A 1 -37.00 -11.39 66.70
C MET A 1 -37.66 -12.61 66.05
N GLY A 2 -38.54 -13.30 66.79
CA GLY A 2 -39.66 -14.10 66.27
C GLY A 2 -39.40 -15.34 65.39
N LYS A 3 -39.14 -16.49 66.04
CA LYS A 3 -39.63 -17.80 65.56
C LYS A 3 -41.16 -17.86 65.68
N ARG A 4 -41.87 -18.59 64.79
CA ARG A 4 -43.15 -19.32 65.00
C ARG A 4 -43.74 -19.71 63.63
N ASN A 5 -44.55 -20.74 63.42
CA ASN A 5 -44.88 -22.00 64.11
C ASN A 5 -46.02 -22.63 63.29
N HIS A 6 -46.03 -23.97 63.23
CA HIS A 6 -47.19 -24.89 63.31
C HIS A 6 -48.46 -24.70 62.46
N TRP A 7 -48.65 -25.63 61.52
CA TRP A 7 -49.58 -26.79 61.51
C TRP A 7 -50.98 -26.72 62.18
N LYS A 8 -51.96 -27.25 61.42
CA LYS A 8 -53.30 -27.87 61.72
C LYS A 8 -54.47 -26.88 61.71
N TRP A 9 -55.66 -27.17 61.17
CA TRP A 9 -56.58 -28.32 61.38
C TRP A 9 -57.49 -28.57 60.13
N THR A 10 -57.80 -29.80 59.68
CA THR A 10 -58.90 -30.74 60.08
C THR A 10 -60.32 -30.12 59.96
N THR A 11 -61.39 -30.69 59.36
CA THR A 11 -61.94 -32.08 59.37
C THR A 11 -63.19 -32.16 58.46
N ALA A 12 -63.47 -33.32 57.84
CA ALA A 12 -64.80 -34.02 57.76
C ALA A 12 -64.81 -34.98 56.54
N ALA A 13 -64.53 -36.28 56.70
CA ALA A 13 -65.44 -37.36 57.10
C ALA A 13 -66.57 -37.66 56.08
N ILE A 14 -66.45 -38.79 55.37
CA ILE A 14 -67.38 -39.94 55.38
C ILE A 14 -66.83 -41.00 54.42
N ALA A 15 -66.68 -42.23 54.93
CA ALA A 15 -66.29 -43.42 54.21
C ALA A 15 -67.52 -44.28 53.90
N LEU A 16 -67.66 -44.71 52.64
CA LEU A 16 -68.42 -45.87 52.13
C LEU A 16 -68.17 -45.83 50.61
N GLY A 17 -67.34 -46.67 50.00
CA GLY A 17 -67.36 -48.12 50.04
C GLY A 17 -68.01 -48.64 48.76
N MET A 18 -67.35 -48.49 47.61
CA MET A 18 -67.68 -49.22 46.37
C MET A 18 -66.40 -49.61 45.63
N THR A 19 -66.19 -50.90 45.52
CA THR A 19 -65.20 -51.54 44.64
C THR A 19 -65.61 -51.39 43.19
N VAL A 20 -64.82 -50.68 42.39
CA VAL A 20 -64.81 -50.79 40.93
C VAL A 20 -63.35 -50.75 40.49
N SER A 21 -62.90 -51.82 39.83
CA SER A 21 -61.60 -51.89 39.17
C SER A 21 -61.50 -50.78 38.12
N SER A 22 -60.70 -49.76 38.41
CA SER A 22 -60.27 -48.76 37.44
C SER A 22 -59.01 -49.25 36.75
N VAL A 23 -59.13 -49.45 35.44
CA VAL A 23 -58.02 -49.57 34.49
C VAL A 23 -57.09 -48.37 34.69
N ALA A 24 -55.82 -48.65 35.04
CA ALA A 24 -54.79 -47.62 35.03
C ALA A 24 -54.45 -47.30 33.56
N PRO A 25 -54.36 -46.03 33.16
CA PRO A 25 -53.73 -45.67 31.89
C PRO A 25 -52.27 -46.10 31.99
N SER A 26 -51.81 -46.88 31.02
CA SER A 26 -50.39 -47.09 30.79
C SER A 26 -49.75 -45.72 30.61
N ALA A 27 -48.84 -45.35 31.53
CA ALA A 27 -47.87 -44.32 31.23
C ALA A 27 -46.99 -44.88 30.11
N THR A 28 -47.27 -44.47 28.88
CA THR A 28 -46.26 -44.45 27.82
C THR A 28 -45.15 -43.55 28.34
N PHE A 29 -44.04 -44.17 28.77
CA PHE A 29 -42.76 -43.49 28.74
C PHE A 29 -42.56 -43.09 27.27
N ALA A 30 -42.61 -41.79 26.98
CA ALA A 30 -42.00 -41.30 25.76
C ALA A 30 -40.52 -41.73 25.87
N ALA A 31 -40.06 -42.50 24.90
CA ALA A 31 -38.63 -42.71 24.76
C ALA A 31 -38.02 -41.32 24.54
N GLU A 32 -36.96 -40.97 25.29
CA GLU A 32 -36.00 -40.00 24.76
C GLU A 32 -35.58 -40.58 23.41
N GLU A 33 -35.87 -39.87 22.32
CA GLU A 33 -35.22 -40.16 21.06
C GLU A 33 -33.74 -39.85 21.30
N ASP A 34 -32.89 -40.89 21.26
CA ASP A 34 -31.45 -40.72 21.07
C ASP A 34 -31.30 -39.91 19.79
N LYS A 35 -30.95 -38.64 19.94
CA LYS A 35 -30.63 -37.79 18.80
C LYS A 35 -29.16 -37.99 18.50
N ASP A 36 -28.83 -38.37 17.27
CA ASP A 36 -27.45 -38.35 16.80
C ASP A 36 -26.99 -36.88 16.84
N VAL A 37 -26.12 -36.53 17.79
CA VAL A 37 -25.57 -35.18 17.97
C VAL A 37 -24.11 -35.17 17.53
N VAL A 38 -23.77 -34.31 16.58
CA VAL A 38 -22.40 -34.09 16.11
C VAL A 38 -21.96 -32.67 16.50
N ASN A 39 -20.80 -32.56 17.14
CA ASN A 39 -20.11 -31.28 17.29
C ASN A 39 -19.02 -31.21 16.22
N LEU A 40 -19.09 -30.20 15.35
CA LEU A 40 -18.16 -29.96 14.25
C LEU A 40 -17.50 -28.60 14.45
N GLN A 41 -16.17 -28.60 14.57
CA GLN A 41 -15.38 -27.39 14.70
C GLN A 41 -14.85 -26.96 13.33
N LEU A 42 -15.21 -25.77 12.89
CA LEU A 42 -14.62 -25.12 11.72
C LEU A 42 -13.48 -24.21 12.21
N MET A 43 -12.37 -24.20 11.49
CA MET A 43 -11.21 -23.36 11.76
C MET A 43 -10.88 -22.54 10.52
N GLU A 44 -10.39 -21.33 10.72
CA GLU A 44 -10.09 -20.38 9.65
C GLU A 44 -8.68 -19.78 9.82
N THR A 45 -7.96 -19.69 8.71
CA THR A 45 -6.94 -18.68 8.47
C THR A 45 -7.38 -17.70 7.38
N THR A 46 -6.89 -16.47 7.44
CA THR A 46 -7.15 -15.42 6.46
C THR A 46 -5.98 -14.44 6.44
N ASP A 47 -5.73 -13.78 5.32
CA ASP A 47 -4.81 -12.64 5.21
C ASP A 47 -3.39 -12.96 5.74
N ILE A 48 -2.86 -14.16 5.44
CA ILE A 48 -1.54 -14.59 5.93
C ILE A 48 -0.42 -13.75 5.30
N HIS A 49 -0.61 -13.27 4.07
CA HIS A 49 0.35 -12.43 3.34
C HIS A 49 1.79 -12.96 3.33
N SER A 50 1.94 -14.26 3.06
CA SER A 50 3.24 -14.96 3.11
C SER A 50 4.01 -14.88 4.43
N HIS A 51 3.37 -14.47 5.54
CA HIS A 51 3.88 -14.59 6.90
C HIS A 51 3.81 -16.05 7.35
N VAL A 52 4.57 -16.93 6.67
CA VAL A 52 4.69 -18.32 7.08
C VAL A 52 5.54 -18.42 8.33
N MET A 53 6.67 -17.72 8.35
CA MET A 53 7.63 -17.67 9.45
C MET A 53 7.25 -16.59 10.46
N ASN A 54 7.58 -16.81 11.74
CA ASN A 54 7.50 -15.81 12.82
C ASN A 54 8.74 -14.88 12.77
N TYR A 55 8.90 -14.15 11.66
CA TYR A 55 10.13 -13.45 11.31
C TYR A 55 9.87 -12.15 10.53
N ASP A 56 10.50 -11.05 10.96
CA ASP A 56 10.56 -9.79 10.21
C ASP A 56 11.83 -9.79 9.35
N TYR A 57 11.66 -10.05 8.06
CA TYR A 57 12.75 -10.09 7.08
C TYR A 57 13.40 -8.72 6.86
N PHE A 58 12.69 -7.62 7.10
CA PHE A 58 13.24 -6.30 6.94
C PHE A 58 14.24 -5.99 8.05
N SER A 59 13.91 -6.33 9.30
CA SER A 59 14.79 -6.09 10.47
C SER A 59 15.76 -7.25 10.78
N ASP A 60 15.63 -8.38 10.09
CA ASP A 60 16.42 -9.60 10.31
C ASP A 60 16.25 -10.13 11.75
N GLN A 61 15.03 -10.07 12.30
CA GLN A 61 14.71 -10.50 13.67
C GLN A 61 13.49 -11.43 13.70
N SER A 62 13.43 -12.29 14.72
CA SER A 62 12.21 -13.05 15.04
C SER A 62 11.10 -12.11 15.50
N ASP A 63 9.88 -12.34 15.03
CA ASP A 63 8.67 -11.65 15.48
C ASP A 63 7.68 -12.69 16.03
N GLU A 64 7.44 -12.64 17.34
CA GLU A 64 6.58 -13.59 18.02
C GLU A 64 5.08 -13.31 17.89
N THR A 65 4.71 -12.21 17.23
CA THR A 65 3.32 -11.74 17.05
C THR A 65 2.67 -12.22 15.76
N VAL A 66 3.45 -12.81 14.83
CA VAL A 66 3.00 -13.27 13.52
C VAL A 66 3.46 -14.70 13.22
N GLY A 67 2.93 -15.29 12.14
CA GLY A 67 3.47 -16.49 11.52
C GLY A 67 2.51 -17.68 11.51
N LEU A 68 2.23 -18.23 10.33
CA LEU A 68 1.50 -19.49 10.14
C LEU A 68 2.15 -20.66 10.91
N VAL A 69 3.48 -20.66 11.08
CA VAL A 69 4.19 -21.65 11.93
C VAL A 69 3.67 -21.67 13.37
N LYS A 70 3.17 -20.56 13.90
CA LYS A 70 2.61 -20.51 15.27
C LYS A 70 1.13 -20.86 15.28
N VAL A 71 0.37 -20.42 14.27
CA VAL A 71 -1.04 -20.82 14.08
C VAL A 71 -1.15 -22.34 13.87
N ALA A 72 -0.19 -22.97 13.20
CA ALA A 72 -0.08 -24.41 13.07
C ALA A 72 -0.17 -25.14 14.42
N THR A 73 0.48 -24.62 15.46
CA THR A 73 0.39 -25.15 16.82
C THR A 73 -1.04 -25.05 17.36
N LEU A 74 -1.73 -23.92 17.13
CA LEU A 74 -3.12 -23.73 17.53
C LEU A 74 -4.07 -24.70 16.81
N ILE A 75 -3.89 -24.89 15.50
CA ILE A 75 -4.65 -25.85 14.68
C ILE A 75 -4.47 -27.26 15.24
N ASN A 76 -3.22 -27.65 15.52
CA ASN A 76 -2.89 -28.96 16.08
C ASN A 76 -3.45 -29.16 17.48
N GLU A 77 -3.57 -28.11 18.30
CA GLU A 77 -4.26 -28.15 19.59
C GLU A 77 -5.77 -28.28 19.44
N ALA A 78 -6.38 -27.52 18.54
CA ALA A 78 -7.81 -27.54 18.25
C ALA A 78 -8.25 -28.95 17.80
N ARG A 79 -7.52 -29.54 16.85
CA ARG A 79 -7.75 -30.93 16.39
C ARG A 79 -7.60 -31.99 17.46
N LYS A 80 -6.75 -31.78 18.47
CA LYS A 80 -6.64 -32.70 19.63
C LYS A 80 -7.84 -32.62 20.56
N ASN A 81 -8.53 -31.47 20.59
CA ASN A 81 -9.64 -31.19 21.48
C ASN A 81 -11.02 -31.41 20.83
N ALA A 82 -11.11 -31.39 19.50
CA ALA A 82 -12.33 -31.66 18.74
C ALA A 82 -12.37 -33.10 18.20
N LYS A 83 -13.55 -33.74 18.25
CA LYS A 83 -13.78 -35.04 17.59
C LYS A 83 -13.81 -34.91 16.07
N ASN A 84 -14.40 -33.82 15.59
CA ASN A 84 -14.61 -33.52 14.18
C ASN A 84 -14.15 -32.09 13.93
N SER A 85 -13.34 -31.90 12.91
CA SER A 85 -12.90 -30.56 12.53
C SER A 85 -12.71 -30.41 11.03
N MET A 86 -12.85 -29.19 10.55
CA MET A 86 -12.47 -28.77 9.21
C MET A 86 -11.66 -27.47 9.28
N LEU A 87 -10.72 -27.30 8.38
CA LEU A 87 -9.84 -26.13 8.29
C LEU A 87 -10.00 -25.46 6.93
N PHE A 88 -10.15 -24.14 6.94
CA PHE A 88 -10.40 -23.33 5.76
C PHE A 88 -9.41 -22.18 5.69
N ASP A 89 -9.10 -21.76 4.48
CA ASP A 89 -8.37 -20.53 4.23
C ASP A 89 -9.20 -19.55 3.41
N ASN A 90 -9.15 -18.28 3.78
CA ASN A 90 -9.94 -17.22 3.17
C ASN A 90 -9.13 -16.27 2.28
N GLY A 91 -7.98 -16.68 1.75
CA GLY A 91 -7.25 -15.89 0.74
C GLY A 91 -6.31 -14.82 1.32
N ASP A 92 -5.68 -14.07 0.41
CA ASP A 92 -4.55 -13.17 0.64
C ASP A 92 -3.33 -13.89 1.25
N LEU A 93 -2.82 -14.87 0.49
CA LEU A 93 -1.73 -15.74 0.87
C LEU A 93 -0.41 -15.38 0.20
N ILE A 94 -0.42 -15.09 -1.10
CA ILE A 94 0.77 -15.18 -1.96
C ILE A 94 1.50 -13.85 -2.22
N GLN A 95 1.09 -12.78 -1.55
CA GLN A 95 1.73 -11.46 -1.58
C GLN A 95 1.88 -10.93 -0.14
N GLY A 96 2.83 -10.02 0.12
CA GLY A 96 2.72 -9.07 1.24
C GLY A 96 3.95 -8.93 2.14
N ASN A 97 4.77 -9.97 2.26
CA ASN A 97 6.09 -9.87 2.89
C ASN A 97 7.21 -10.29 1.91
N PRO A 98 8.49 -10.07 2.25
CA PRO A 98 9.59 -10.35 1.33
C PRO A 98 9.71 -11.81 0.85
N MET A 99 9.09 -12.77 1.54
CA MET A 99 9.03 -14.16 1.05
C MET A 99 8.22 -14.25 -0.24
N ALA A 100 7.09 -13.54 -0.34
CA ALA A 100 6.30 -13.49 -1.57
C ALA A 100 7.12 -12.95 -2.75
N ASP A 101 7.81 -11.82 -2.54
CA ASP A 101 8.61 -11.18 -3.58
C ASP A 101 9.76 -12.06 -4.03
N TYR A 102 10.44 -12.74 -3.10
CA TYR A 102 11.48 -13.70 -3.42
C TYR A 102 10.96 -14.79 -4.38
N ILE A 103 9.79 -15.36 -4.09
CA ILE A 103 9.21 -16.44 -4.91
C ILE A 103 8.87 -15.95 -6.32
N VAL A 104 8.38 -14.72 -6.46
CA VAL A 104 8.04 -14.12 -7.76
C VAL A 104 9.30 -13.72 -8.53
N ASN A 105 10.20 -12.95 -7.91
CA ASN A 105 11.33 -12.31 -8.58
C ASN A 105 12.47 -13.28 -8.91
N GLU A 106 12.67 -14.31 -8.10
CA GLU A 106 13.64 -15.38 -8.40
C GLU A 106 13.00 -16.53 -9.20
N GLU A 107 11.77 -16.33 -9.70
CA GLU A 107 11.02 -17.30 -10.50
C GLU A 107 10.98 -18.70 -9.85
N VAL A 108 10.86 -18.77 -8.51
CA VAL A 108 11.04 -20.02 -7.75
C VAL A 108 10.04 -21.09 -8.19
N LEU A 109 8.83 -20.70 -8.62
CA LEU A 109 7.81 -21.61 -9.10
C LEU A 109 8.02 -22.11 -10.55
N ASP A 110 8.97 -21.56 -11.29
CA ASP A 110 9.25 -21.98 -12.67
C ASP A 110 10.11 -23.25 -12.74
N GLU A 111 10.72 -23.65 -11.62
CA GLU A 111 11.39 -24.93 -11.50
C GLU A 111 10.40 -26.08 -11.27
N ASP A 112 10.47 -27.11 -12.12
CA ASP A 112 9.60 -28.29 -12.05
C ASP A 112 9.59 -28.94 -10.66
N GLY A 113 8.42 -28.93 -10.02
CA GLY A 113 8.17 -29.59 -8.73
C GLY A 113 8.32 -28.70 -7.51
N ASN A 114 8.63 -27.41 -7.68
CA ASN A 114 8.55 -26.44 -6.60
C ASN A 114 7.09 -26.10 -6.26
N VAL A 115 6.85 -25.83 -4.98
CA VAL A 115 5.55 -25.48 -4.40
C VAL A 115 5.72 -24.17 -3.65
N HIS A 116 4.74 -23.27 -3.72
CA HIS A 116 4.79 -22.01 -2.97
C HIS A 116 4.96 -22.31 -1.46
N PRO A 117 5.84 -21.61 -0.72
CA PRO A 117 6.11 -21.91 0.70
C PRO A 117 4.86 -21.91 1.58
N VAL A 118 3.91 -21.01 1.30
CA VAL A 118 2.61 -21.02 1.98
C VAL A 118 1.89 -22.36 1.78
N TYR A 119 1.83 -22.89 0.56
CA TYR A 119 1.21 -24.21 0.29
C TYR A 119 2.03 -25.37 0.83
N LYS A 120 3.38 -25.29 0.87
CA LYS A 120 4.20 -26.29 1.58
C LYS A 120 3.77 -26.40 3.05
N ALA A 121 3.57 -25.26 3.71
CA ALA A 121 3.09 -25.22 5.09
C ALA A 121 1.65 -25.72 5.22
N MET A 122 0.72 -25.21 4.40
CA MET A 122 -0.70 -25.57 4.47
C MET A 122 -0.96 -27.04 4.17
N ASN A 123 -0.23 -27.67 3.25
CA ASN A 123 -0.38 -29.09 2.95
C ASN A 123 -0.03 -29.99 4.15
N LEU A 124 0.84 -29.55 5.06
CA LEU A 124 1.10 -30.27 6.32
C LEU A 124 -0.02 -30.11 7.35
N LEU A 125 -0.87 -29.10 7.16
CA LEU A 125 -1.95 -28.75 8.06
C LEU A 125 -3.29 -29.25 7.57
N ASP A 126 -3.37 -30.12 6.55
CA ASP A 126 -4.60 -30.77 6.09
C ASP A 126 -5.78 -29.78 5.94
N TYR A 127 -5.60 -28.69 5.18
CA TYR A 127 -6.71 -27.78 4.84
C TYR A 127 -7.79 -28.53 4.06
N ASP A 128 -9.07 -28.22 4.32
CA ASP A 128 -10.20 -28.86 3.64
C ASP A 128 -10.61 -28.08 2.38
N VAL A 129 -10.67 -26.73 2.41
CA VAL A 129 -10.99 -25.87 1.25
C VAL A 129 -10.33 -24.49 1.40
N GLY A 130 -9.81 -23.94 0.31
CA GLY A 130 -9.33 -22.55 0.22
C GLY A 130 -10.23 -21.65 -0.63
N ASN A 131 -10.16 -20.34 -0.40
CA ASN A 131 -10.76 -19.29 -1.22
C ASN A 131 -9.68 -18.34 -1.75
N TYR A 132 -10.04 -17.52 -2.73
CA TYR A 132 -9.19 -16.47 -3.29
C TYR A 132 -9.56 -15.12 -2.65
N GLY A 133 -8.55 -14.39 -2.19
CA GLY A 133 -8.57 -12.97 -1.88
C GLY A 133 -8.10 -12.12 -3.04
N ASN A 134 -8.01 -10.81 -2.83
CA ASN A 134 -7.62 -9.89 -3.89
C ASN A 134 -6.14 -10.03 -4.26
N HIS A 135 -5.26 -10.28 -3.29
CA HIS A 135 -3.82 -10.37 -3.53
C HIS A 135 -3.40 -11.61 -4.30
N GLU A 136 -4.28 -12.62 -4.45
CA GLU A 136 -4.06 -13.72 -5.38
C GLU A 136 -3.92 -13.28 -6.85
N PHE A 137 -4.44 -12.10 -7.21
CA PHE A 137 -4.49 -11.62 -8.60
C PHE A 137 -3.33 -10.70 -8.98
N ASN A 138 -2.49 -10.27 -8.03
CA ASN A 138 -1.42 -9.26 -8.22
C ASN A 138 -0.35 -9.64 -9.25
N TYR A 139 -0.06 -10.93 -9.39
CA TYR A 139 0.93 -11.43 -10.34
C TYR A 139 0.28 -12.05 -11.59
N GLY A 140 -1.02 -11.83 -11.76
CA GLY A 140 -1.82 -12.30 -12.88
C GLY A 140 -2.22 -13.78 -12.84
N LEU A 141 -3.23 -14.12 -13.63
CA LEU A 141 -3.89 -15.44 -13.64
C LEU A 141 -2.95 -16.62 -13.96
N THR A 142 -1.81 -16.37 -14.62
CA THR A 142 -0.83 -17.42 -14.93
C THR A 142 -0.01 -17.79 -13.70
N PHE A 143 0.49 -16.80 -12.96
CA PHE A 143 1.21 -17.05 -11.72
C PHE A 143 0.27 -17.64 -10.66
N LEU A 144 -0.92 -17.06 -10.50
CA LEU A 144 -1.94 -17.57 -9.57
C LEU A 144 -2.19 -19.07 -9.79
N LYS A 145 -2.39 -19.47 -11.05
CA LYS A 145 -2.58 -20.88 -11.39
C LYS A 145 -1.39 -21.75 -10.97
N LYS A 146 -0.15 -21.31 -11.24
CA LYS A 146 1.06 -22.05 -10.85
C LYS A 146 1.17 -22.18 -9.33
N ALA A 147 0.87 -21.12 -8.58
CA ALA A 147 0.91 -21.13 -7.13
C ALA A 147 -0.11 -22.15 -6.57
N VAL A 148 -1.38 -22.03 -6.97
CA VAL A 148 -2.49 -22.87 -6.46
C VAL A 148 -2.37 -24.33 -6.89
N GLU A 149 -1.71 -24.64 -8.01
CA GLU A 149 -1.41 -26.04 -8.41
C GLU A 149 -0.58 -26.80 -7.35
N GLY A 150 0.09 -26.09 -6.43
CA GLY A 150 0.82 -26.68 -5.31
C GLY A 150 -0.05 -27.05 -4.09
N ALA A 151 -1.32 -26.69 -4.04
CA ALA A 151 -2.22 -26.99 -2.93
C ALA A 151 -2.78 -28.43 -3.02
N ASP A 152 -2.79 -29.16 -1.90
CA ASP A 152 -3.36 -30.51 -1.79
C ASP A 152 -4.88 -30.52 -1.52
N PHE A 153 -5.52 -29.34 -1.58
CA PHE A 153 -6.92 -29.11 -1.24
C PHE A 153 -7.62 -28.24 -2.30
N PRO A 154 -8.94 -28.37 -2.48
CA PRO A 154 -9.68 -27.62 -3.48
C PRO A 154 -9.78 -26.13 -3.15
N TYR A 155 -9.86 -25.33 -4.21
CA TYR A 155 -10.13 -23.89 -4.16
C TYR A 155 -11.50 -23.57 -4.75
N VAL A 156 -12.19 -22.59 -4.19
CA VAL A 156 -13.52 -22.14 -4.68
C VAL A 156 -13.56 -20.63 -4.86
N ASN A 157 -14.33 -20.15 -5.85
CA ASN A 157 -14.78 -18.77 -5.94
C ASN A 157 -16.02 -18.66 -6.85
N ALA A 158 -17.09 -18.07 -6.33
CA ALA A 158 -18.38 -18.03 -6.99
C ALA A 158 -18.66 -16.76 -7.81
N ASN A 159 -17.94 -15.67 -7.54
CA ASN A 159 -18.27 -14.36 -8.09
C ASN A 159 -17.30 -13.85 -9.17
N VAL A 160 -16.27 -14.62 -9.52
CA VAL A 160 -15.41 -14.39 -10.70
C VAL A 160 -15.89 -15.22 -11.89
N TYR A 161 -16.15 -14.54 -13.00
CA TYR A 161 -16.64 -15.10 -14.26
C TYR A 161 -15.64 -14.86 -15.38
N LYS A 162 -15.70 -15.67 -16.44
CA LYS A 162 -14.94 -15.43 -17.67
C LYS A 162 -15.52 -14.21 -18.36
N ALA A 163 -14.66 -13.32 -18.86
CA ALA A 163 -15.12 -12.27 -19.75
C ALA A 163 -15.60 -12.88 -21.08
N ASP A 164 -16.85 -12.64 -21.48
CA ASP A 164 -17.45 -13.14 -22.72
C ASP A 164 -17.95 -12.04 -23.66
N GLU A 165 -17.71 -10.77 -23.32
CA GLU A 165 -17.97 -9.57 -24.12
C GLU A 165 -19.45 -9.41 -24.57
N ASP A 166 -20.40 -10.06 -23.88
CA ASP A 166 -21.83 -9.88 -24.09
C ASP A 166 -22.61 -9.51 -22.82
N ASP A 167 -23.83 -8.99 -23.00
CA ASP A 167 -24.70 -8.56 -21.90
C ASP A 167 -25.75 -9.64 -21.54
N ASP A 168 -25.54 -10.92 -21.91
CA ASP A 168 -26.50 -12.00 -21.66
C ASP A 168 -26.13 -12.82 -20.41
N PRO A 169 -26.72 -12.53 -19.24
CA PRO A 169 -26.39 -13.21 -17.99
C PRO A 169 -26.73 -14.72 -17.99
N THR A 170 -27.37 -15.24 -19.04
CA THR A 170 -27.76 -16.66 -19.14
C THR A 170 -26.65 -17.56 -19.65
N ASN A 171 -25.59 -17.02 -20.24
CA ASN A 171 -24.39 -17.78 -20.67
C ASN A 171 -23.13 -17.52 -19.87
N ASN A 172 -23.16 -16.62 -18.88
CA ASN A 172 -21.99 -16.36 -18.04
C ASN A 172 -21.46 -17.66 -17.41
N GLU A 173 -20.18 -17.93 -17.65
CA GLU A 173 -19.45 -19.06 -17.07
C GLU A 173 -18.55 -18.58 -15.94
N ASN A 174 -18.63 -19.22 -14.77
CA ASN A 174 -17.66 -19.01 -13.70
C ASN A 174 -16.24 -19.32 -14.19
N TYR A 175 -15.26 -18.54 -13.72
CA TYR A 175 -13.85 -18.78 -14.05
C TYR A 175 -13.27 -19.91 -13.19
N PHE A 176 -13.60 -19.92 -11.90
CA PHE A 176 -13.26 -20.96 -10.93
C PHE A 176 -14.48 -21.85 -10.63
N ASP A 177 -14.26 -22.94 -9.89
CA ASP A 177 -15.36 -23.72 -9.35
C ASP A 177 -16.09 -22.87 -8.29
N PRO A 178 -17.41 -22.62 -8.44
CA PRO A 178 -18.11 -21.67 -7.56
C PRO A 178 -18.23 -22.17 -6.13
N TYR A 179 -18.36 -23.49 -5.97
CA TYR A 179 -18.47 -24.14 -4.67
C TYR A 179 -18.02 -25.60 -4.78
N VAL A 180 -17.81 -26.24 -3.64
CA VAL A 180 -17.55 -27.68 -3.51
C VAL A 180 -18.44 -28.27 -2.41
N ILE A 181 -18.90 -29.51 -2.58
CA ILE A 181 -19.58 -30.27 -1.51
C ILE A 181 -18.64 -31.37 -1.04
N VAL A 182 -18.15 -31.24 0.20
CA VAL A 182 -17.22 -32.18 0.84
C VAL A 182 -17.99 -33.20 1.65
N ASP A 183 -17.79 -34.49 1.34
CA ASP A 183 -18.29 -35.60 2.17
C ASP A 183 -17.36 -35.75 3.40
N LYS A 184 -17.78 -35.22 4.56
CA LYS A 184 -17.00 -35.30 5.81
C LYS A 184 -17.46 -36.48 6.65
N GLU A 185 -16.56 -37.41 6.91
CA GLU A 185 -16.78 -38.43 7.94
C GLU A 185 -16.68 -37.79 9.34
N VAL A 186 -17.71 -37.99 10.15
CA VAL A 186 -17.83 -37.43 11.51
C VAL A 186 -18.20 -38.52 12.50
N THR A 187 -17.82 -38.33 13.75
CA THR A 187 -18.20 -39.16 14.88
C THR A 187 -19.13 -38.36 15.80
N ASP A 188 -20.29 -38.94 16.12
CA ASP A 188 -21.26 -38.31 17.03
C ASP A 188 -20.86 -38.43 18.51
N GLU A 189 -21.73 -37.95 19.41
CA GLU A 189 -21.50 -38.02 20.85
C GLU A 189 -21.53 -39.45 21.42
N ASP A 190 -22.22 -40.37 20.76
CA ASP A 190 -22.32 -41.78 21.15
C ASP A 190 -21.19 -42.65 20.58
N GLY A 191 -20.41 -42.11 19.65
CA GLY A 191 -19.25 -42.75 19.03
C GLY A 191 -19.54 -43.44 17.70
N ASP A 192 -20.72 -43.24 17.13
CA ASP A 192 -21.10 -43.75 15.81
C ASP A 192 -20.60 -42.81 14.70
N THR A 193 -20.18 -43.41 13.58
CA THR A 193 -19.66 -42.68 12.43
C THR A 193 -20.75 -42.38 11.42
N HIS A 194 -20.80 -41.14 10.94
CA HIS A 194 -21.73 -40.65 9.93
C HIS A 194 -20.99 -39.88 8.84
N THR A 195 -21.67 -39.59 7.74
CA THR A 195 -21.21 -38.65 6.71
C THR A 195 -22.10 -37.42 6.74
N ILE A 196 -21.49 -36.24 6.80
CA ILE A 196 -22.14 -34.94 6.63
C ILE A 196 -21.62 -34.31 5.35
N LYS A 197 -22.51 -33.74 4.55
CA LYS A 197 -22.16 -33.01 3.32
C LYS A 197 -22.00 -31.53 3.61
N VAL A 198 -20.77 -31.03 3.54
CA VAL A 198 -20.45 -29.63 3.79
C VAL A 198 -20.28 -28.92 2.46
N GLY A 199 -21.25 -28.08 2.09
CA GLY A 199 -21.16 -27.19 0.93
C GLY A 199 -20.36 -25.95 1.29
N VAL A 200 -19.36 -25.62 0.48
CA VAL A 200 -18.42 -24.52 0.71
C VAL A 200 -18.37 -23.62 -0.52
N ILE A 201 -18.65 -22.33 -0.34
CA ILE A 201 -18.72 -21.32 -1.41
C ILE A 201 -17.78 -20.15 -1.09
N GLY A 202 -17.02 -19.69 -2.10
CA GLY A 202 -16.01 -18.64 -1.96
C GLY A 202 -16.39 -17.30 -2.60
N PHE A 203 -15.90 -16.18 -2.08
CA PHE A 203 -16.11 -14.84 -2.63
C PHE A 203 -14.86 -13.96 -2.54
N VAL A 204 -14.69 -13.05 -3.50
CA VAL A 204 -13.59 -12.04 -3.54
C VAL A 204 -14.17 -10.64 -3.80
N PRO A 205 -13.55 -9.53 -3.37
CA PRO A 205 -14.08 -8.20 -3.61
C PRO A 205 -14.16 -7.92 -5.12
N PRO A 206 -15.27 -7.34 -5.64
CA PRO A 206 -15.38 -7.03 -7.06
C PRO A 206 -14.31 -6.07 -7.57
N GLN A 207 -13.72 -5.28 -6.67
CA GLN A 207 -12.69 -4.28 -6.89
C GLN A 207 -11.37 -4.86 -7.41
N ILE A 208 -11.15 -6.18 -7.40
CA ILE A 208 -10.01 -6.77 -8.12
C ILE A 208 -9.96 -6.35 -9.59
N MET A 209 -11.12 -6.07 -10.21
CA MET A 209 -11.19 -5.58 -11.60
C MET A 209 -10.62 -4.16 -11.77
N THR A 210 -10.55 -3.40 -10.68
CA THR A 210 -9.94 -2.08 -10.63
C THR A 210 -8.49 -2.18 -10.19
N TRP A 211 -8.23 -2.84 -9.06
CA TRP A 211 -6.89 -2.94 -8.46
C TRP A 211 -5.89 -3.72 -9.32
N ASP A 212 -6.35 -4.77 -9.99
CA ASP A 212 -5.53 -5.66 -10.81
C ASP A 212 -5.93 -5.60 -12.29
N LYS A 213 -6.43 -4.45 -12.74
CA LYS A 213 -6.95 -4.25 -14.10
C LYS A 213 -6.00 -4.76 -15.18
N ASP A 214 -4.72 -4.40 -15.13
CA ASP A 214 -3.70 -4.81 -16.12
C ASP A 214 -3.57 -6.35 -16.22
N ASN A 215 -3.81 -7.04 -15.11
CA ASN A 215 -3.75 -8.49 -15.02
C ASN A 215 -5.05 -9.16 -15.47
N LEU A 216 -6.20 -8.51 -15.34
CA LEU A 216 -7.53 -9.13 -15.42
C LEU A 216 -8.41 -8.66 -16.58
N GLU A 217 -8.20 -7.46 -17.10
CA GLU A 217 -9.00 -6.86 -18.15
C GLU A 217 -9.08 -7.77 -19.40
N GLY A 218 -10.29 -7.96 -19.91
CA GLY A 218 -10.58 -8.85 -21.05
C GLY A 218 -10.43 -10.35 -20.77
N LYS A 219 -10.09 -10.76 -19.53
CA LYS A 219 -9.94 -12.18 -19.16
C LYS A 219 -11.04 -12.65 -18.21
N VAL A 220 -11.35 -11.83 -17.20
CA VAL A 220 -12.36 -12.13 -16.19
C VAL A 220 -13.21 -10.90 -15.90
N GLU A 221 -14.30 -11.11 -15.18
CA GLU A 221 -15.17 -10.09 -14.64
C GLU A 221 -15.72 -10.55 -13.27
N THR A 222 -16.10 -9.60 -12.43
CA THR A 222 -16.69 -9.89 -11.11
C THR A 222 -18.19 -9.60 -11.08
N ARG A 223 -18.86 -10.23 -10.11
CA ARG A 223 -20.27 -10.04 -9.80
C ARG A 223 -20.46 -9.77 -8.31
N ASP A 224 -21.61 -9.20 -8.00
CA ASP A 224 -22.02 -8.92 -6.65
C ASP A 224 -22.09 -10.19 -5.77
N LEU A 225 -21.59 -10.08 -4.54
CA LEU A 225 -21.43 -11.19 -3.61
C LEU A 225 -22.79 -11.74 -3.17
N LYS A 226 -23.72 -10.86 -2.79
CA LYS A 226 -25.03 -11.28 -2.28
C LYS A 226 -25.87 -11.94 -3.37
N ALA A 227 -25.96 -11.32 -4.54
CA ALA A 227 -26.69 -11.87 -5.68
C ALA A 227 -26.11 -13.23 -6.10
N THR A 228 -24.79 -13.39 -6.05
CA THR A 228 -24.10 -14.66 -6.30
C THR A 228 -24.46 -15.72 -5.26
N ALA A 229 -24.47 -15.36 -3.97
CA ALA A 229 -24.89 -16.26 -2.89
C ALA A 229 -26.36 -16.70 -3.02
N GLU A 230 -27.27 -15.77 -3.34
CA GLU A 230 -28.69 -16.04 -3.57
C GLU A 230 -28.93 -17.02 -4.73
N LYS A 231 -28.00 -17.09 -5.69
CA LYS A 231 -28.01 -18.08 -6.79
C LYS A 231 -27.51 -19.45 -6.33
N PHE A 232 -26.34 -19.53 -5.72
CA PHE A 232 -25.63 -20.80 -5.51
C PHE A 232 -25.96 -21.51 -4.19
N VAL A 233 -26.34 -20.79 -3.12
CA VAL A 233 -26.71 -21.41 -1.84
C VAL A 233 -27.92 -22.37 -1.99
N PRO A 234 -29.03 -21.97 -2.67
CA PRO A 234 -30.13 -22.90 -2.93
C PRO A 234 -29.71 -24.11 -3.77
N GLN A 235 -28.81 -23.92 -4.74
CA GLN A 235 -28.31 -25.00 -5.58
C GLN A 235 -27.50 -26.03 -4.78
N MET A 236 -26.59 -25.58 -3.90
CA MET A 236 -25.86 -26.48 -3.00
C MET A 236 -26.79 -27.32 -2.12
N LYS A 237 -27.86 -26.70 -1.60
CA LYS A 237 -28.87 -27.41 -0.81
C LYS A 237 -29.65 -28.43 -1.64
N GLU A 238 -30.03 -28.10 -2.88
CA GLU A 238 -30.67 -29.05 -3.79
C GLU A 238 -29.75 -30.24 -4.14
N GLU A 239 -28.45 -30.00 -4.22
CA GLU A 239 -27.41 -31.03 -4.43
C GLU A 239 -27.09 -31.84 -3.16
N GLY A 240 -27.69 -31.46 -2.03
CA GLY A 240 -27.71 -32.23 -0.79
C GLY A 240 -26.70 -31.78 0.26
N ALA A 241 -26.25 -30.52 0.25
CA ALA A 241 -25.47 -29.96 1.35
C ALA A 241 -26.32 -29.94 2.65
N ASP A 242 -25.77 -30.55 3.71
CA ASP A 242 -26.32 -30.56 5.07
C ASP A 242 -25.92 -29.29 5.85
N VAL A 243 -24.72 -28.79 5.58
CA VAL A 243 -24.14 -27.57 6.15
C VAL A 243 -23.65 -26.70 5.00
N VAL A 244 -23.91 -25.39 5.04
CA VAL A 244 -23.38 -24.43 4.08
C VAL A 244 -22.46 -23.42 4.76
N VAL A 245 -21.19 -23.43 4.36
CA VAL A 245 -20.15 -22.52 4.80
C VAL A 245 -19.83 -21.53 3.69
N GLY A 246 -19.93 -20.24 3.96
CA GLY A 246 -19.41 -19.20 3.07
C GLY A 246 -18.02 -18.77 3.52
N ILE A 247 -17.09 -18.69 2.59
CA ILE A 247 -15.74 -18.16 2.78
C ILE A 247 -15.69 -16.86 1.98
N ALA A 248 -15.70 -15.72 2.66
CA ALA A 248 -15.85 -14.41 2.07
C ALA A 248 -14.60 -13.57 2.30
N HIS A 249 -13.76 -13.42 1.28
CA HIS A 249 -12.68 -12.47 1.34
C HIS A 249 -13.26 -11.07 1.15
N SER A 250 -13.81 -10.53 2.23
CA SER A 250 -14.60 -9.30 2.28
C SER A 250 -14.78 -8.92 3.74
N GLY A 251 -14.60 -7.65 4.09
CA GLY A 251 -14.88 -7.14 5.43
C GLY A 251 -16.38 -7.08 5.76
N LEU A 252 -16.71 -6.52 6.92
CA LEU A 252 -18.07 -6.54 7.47
C LEU A 252 -19.10 -5.85 6.57
N GLY A 253 -18.80 -4.66 6.04
CA GLY A 253 -19.73 -3.88 5.21
C GLY A 253 -20.77 -3.07 5.98
N SER A 254 -21.37 -2.09 5.31
CA SER A 254 -22.38 -1.20 5.91
C SER A 254 -23.74 -1.88 6.00
N LYS A 255 -24.42 -1.78 7.15
CA LYS A 255 -25.82 -2.23 7.27
C LYS A 255 -26.81 -1.30 6.56
N GLU A 256 -26.55 0.00 6.57
CA GLU A 256 -27.51 1.03 6.14
C GLU A 256 -27.45 1.31 4.64
N GLU A 257 -26.26 1.15 4.06
CA GLU A 257 -25.99 1.43 2.66
C GLU A 257 -25.38 0.19 2.03
N TYR A 258 -26.07 -0.36 1.03
CA TYR A 258 -25.57 -1.46 0.23
C TYR A 258 -25.73 -1.10 -1.23
N VAL A 259 -24.61 -1.10 -1.93
CA VAL A 259 -24.51 -0.86 -3.36
C VAL A 259 -24.10 -2.17 -4.05
N ASP A 260 -24.60 -2.34 -5.27
CA ASP A 260 -24.22 -3.47 -6.11
C ASP A 260 -22.70 -3.44 -6.35
N GLY A 261 -22.02 -4.56 -6.09
CA GLY A 261 -20.57 -4.63 -6.23
C GLY A 261 -19.77 -4.02 -5.07
N ALA A 262 -20.37 -3.87 -3.87
CA ALA A 262 -19.65 -3.43 -2.68
C ALA A 262 -18.45 -4.32 -2.33
N GLU A 263 -17.33 -3.70 -1.95
CA GLU A 263 -16.09 -4.37 -1.50
C GLU A 263 -16.32 -5.22 -0.25
N ASN A 264 -16.94 -4.60 0.76
CA ASN A 264 -17.21 -5.20 2.06
C ASN A 264 -18.71 -5.53 2.17
N ALA A 265 -19.05 -6.81 2.14
CA ALA A 265 -20.43 -7.29 2.04
C ALA A 265 -20.76 -8.48 2.97
N THR A 266 -19.94 -8.78 3.98
CA THR A 266 -20.19 -9.94 4.86
C THR A 266 -21.49 -9.81 5.65
N TYR A 267 -21.88 -8.61 6.07
CA TYR A 267 -23.19 -8.35 6.70
C TYR A 267 -24.35 -8.72 5.76
N GLN A 268 -24.22 -8.43 4.47
CA GLN A 268 -25.22 -8.73 3.44
C GLN A 268 -25.28 -10.22 3.14
N LEU A 269 -24.13 -10.88 3.03
CA LEU A 269 -24.06 -12.34 2.87
C LEU A 269 -24.78 -13.05 4.00
N SER A 270 -24.64 -12.57 5.25
CA SER A 270 -25.32 -13.19 6.39
C SER A 270 -26.84 -12.98 6.42
N THR A 271 -27.39 -12.17 5.51
CA THR A 271 -28.85 -12.06 5.28
C THR A 271 -29.40 -13.08 4.28
N VAL A 272 -28.52 -13.81 3.58
CA VAL A 272 -28.93 -14.81 2.59
C VAL A 272 -29.36 -16.08 3.32
N ASP A 273 -30.61 -16.50 3.05
CA ASP A 273 -31.17 -17.70 3.66
C ASP A 273 -30.34 -18.94 3.28
N GLY A 274 -29.77 -19.58 4.29
CA GLY A 274 -29.24 -20.93 4.19
C GLY A 274 -27.78 -21.11 4.53
N PHE A 275 -27.02 -20.04 4.79
CA PHE A 275 -25.72 -20.14 5.44
C PHE A 275 -25.86 -20.59 6.89
N ASP A 276 -24.98 -21.51 7.29
CA ASP A 276 -24.82 -21.95 8.68
C ASP A 276 -23.60 -21.33 9.35
N ALA A 277 -22.56 -21.04 8.56
CA ALA A 277 -21.35 -20.36 8.99
C ALA A 277 -20.80 -19.44 7.89
N LEU A 278 -20.14 -18.35 8.31
CA LEU A 278 -19.36 -17.45 7.46
C LEU A 278 -17.96 -17.28 8.04
N LEU A 279 -16.95 -17.47 7.20
CA LEU A 279 -15.54 -17.20 7.48
C LEU A 279 -15.18 -15.98 6.62
N PHE A 280 -14.75 -14.87 7.22
CA PHE A 280 -14.51 -13.63 6.47
C PHE A 280 -13.14 -13.01 6.76
N GLY A 281 -12.70 -12.08 5.91
CA GLY A 281 -11.29 -11.65 5.77
C GLY A 281 -11.18 -10.24 5.22
N HIS A 282 -10.08 -9.93 4.52
CA HIS A 282 -9.83 -8.67 3.77
C HIS A 282 -9.56 -7.45 4.64
N SER A 283 -10.34 -7.24 5.69
CA SER A 283 -10.26 -6.04 6.54
C SER A 283 -9.26 -6.14 7.69
N HIS A 284 -8.52 -7.26 7.81
CA HIS A 284 -7.49 -7.50 8.82
C HIS A 284 -7.96 -7.37 10.29
N GLN A 285 -9.26 -7.51 10.53
CA GLN A 285 -9.84 -7.37 11.87
C GLN A 285 -9.95 -8.72 12.55
N THR A 286 -10.15 -8.73 13.87
CA THR A 286 -10.49 -9.95 14.61
C THR A 286 -11.98 -9.94 14.92
N PHE A 287 -12.73 -10.97 14.53
CA PHE A 287 -14.14 -11.10 14.90
C PHE A 287 -14.46 -12.51 15.42
N PRO A 288 -15.19 -12.64 16.54
CA PRO A 288 -15.69 -11.57 17.42
C PRO A 288 -14.58 -10.93 18.27
N SER A 289 -14.60 -9.60 18.44
CA SER A 289 -13.73 -8.87 19.37
C SER A 289 -14.48 -7.72 20.06
N SER A 290 -13.84 -7.10 21.07
CA SER A 290 -14.36 -5.91 21.74
C SER A 290 -14.43 -4.68 20.84
N ASP A 291 -13.71 -4.67 19.71
CA ASP A 291 -13.67 -3.51 18.79
C ASP A 291 -15.03 -3.29 18.12
N TYR A 292 -15.84 -4.35 18.05
CA TYR A 292 -17.19 -4.32 17.50
C TYR A 292 -18.26 -3.92 18.54
N ALA A 293 -17.88 -3.60 19.78
CA ALA A 293 -18.84 -3.28 20.86
C ALA A 293 -19.69 -2.04 20.55
N GLU A 294 -19.17 -1.06 19.80
CA GLU A 294 -19.93 0.14 19.41
C GLU A 294 -20.96 -0.11 18.30
N LEU A 295 -20.84 -1.25 17.62
CA LEU A 295 -21.78 -1.71 16.60
C LEU A 295 -22.91 -2.55 17.20
N ASP A 296 -22.79 -3.00 18.45
CA ASP A 296 -23.84 -3.73 19.17
C ASP A 296 -25.12 -2.87 19.27
N GLY A 297 -26.25 -3.45 18.86
CA GLY A 297 -27.54 -2.77 18.73
C GLY A 297 -27.71 -1.87 17.50
N LYS A 298 -26.63 -1.47 16.81
CA LYS A 298 -26.70 -0.83 15.48
C LYS A 298 -26.79 -1.88 14.40
N TYR A 299 -25.93 -2.90 14.47
CA TYR A 299 -25.94 -4.09 13.64
C TYR A 299 -26.66 -5.23 14.37
N ASN A 300 -27.10 -6.25 13.64
CA ASN A 300 -27.66 -7.46 14.25
C ASN A 300 -26.52 -8.44 14.58
N ILE A 301 -25.61 -8.00 15.45
CA ILE A 301 -24.43 -8.74 15.89
C ILE A 301 -24.67 -9.22 17.32
N ASN A 302 -24.24 -10.44 17.63
CA ASN A 302 -24.14 -10.94 18.99
C ASN A 302 -22.70 -11.36 19.24
N LEU A 303 -21.94 -10.53 19.98
CA LEU A 303 -20.52 -10.75 20.24
C LEU A 303 -20.25 -11.92 21.19
N ASP A 304 -21.14 -12.18 22.16
CA ASP A 304 -21.00 -13.30 23.09
C ASP A 304 -21.11 -14.66 22.36
N GLN A 305 -21.96 -14.71 21.33
CA GLN A 305 -22.14 -15.89 20.49
C GLN A 305 -21.24 -15.88 19.25
N GLY A 306 -20.72 -14.72 18.84
CA GLY A 306 -19.99 -14.55 17.57
C GLY A 306 -20.88 -14.78 16.36
N THR A 307 -22.02 -14.08 16.28
CA THR A 307 -22.95 -14.21 15.15
C THR A 307 -23.31 -12.87 14.51
N ILE A 308 -23.58 -12.91 13.20
CA ILE A 308 -24.08 -11.78 12.42
C ILE A 308 -25.37 -12.22 11.72
N ASN A 309 -26.48 -11.53 12.00
CA ASN A 309 -27.83 -11.94 11.60
C ASN A 309 -28.22 -13.36 12.04
N GLY A 310 -27.58 -13.88 13.10
CA GLY A 310 -27.81 -15.22 13.64
C GLY A 310 -26.99 -16.32 12.97
N VAL A 311 -26.18 -16.00 11.95
CA VAL A 311 -25.21 -16.91 11.34
C VAL A 311 -23.91 -16.84 12.14
N ALA A 312 -23.29 -17.98 12.47
CA ALA A 312 -21.99 -17.99 13.14
C ALA A 312 -20.91 -17.42 12.21
N THR A 313 -20.10 -16.48 12.70
CA THR A 313 -19.17 -15.75 11.83
C THR A 313 -17.85 -15.47 12.55
N THR A 314 -16.72 -15.63 11.86
CA THR A 314 -15.39 -15.32 12.43
C THR A 314 -14.46 -14.71 11.37
N GLN A 315 -13.51 -13.90 11.81
CA GLN A 315 -12.37 -13.40 11.03
C GLN A 315 -11.12 -13.48 11.91
N ALA A 316 -10.08 -14.14 11.39
CA ALA A 316 -8.87 -14.49 12.12
C ALA A 316 -7.72 -13.46 12.01
N GLY A 317 -8.00 -12.16 12.05
CA GLY A 317 -6.96 -11.14 11.99
C GLY A 317 -6.20 -11.18 10.66
N PHE A 318 -4.88 -11.17 10.73
CA PHE A 318 -3.97 -11.17 9.57
C PHE A 318 -2.57 -11.67 9.98
N TRP A 319 -1.72 -11.99 9.00
CA TRP A 319 -0.33 -12.41 9.16
C TRP A 319 -0.12 -13.64 10.07
N GLY A 320 -1.17 -14.41 10.29
CA GLY A 320 -1.18 -15.52 11.25
C GLY A 320 -1.15 -15.05 12.71
N SER A 321 -1.79 -13.93 13.06
CA SER A 321 -1.93 -13.46 14.45
C SER A 321 -2.90 -14.31 15.27
N ASP A 322 -3.93 -14.85 14.63
CA ASP A 322 -5.03 -15.55 15.27
C ASP A 322 -5.47 -16.78 14.47
N LEU A 323 -6.19 -17.69 15.15
CA LEU A 323 -6.97 -18.75 14.55
C LEU A 323 -8.46 -18.44 14.73
N GLY A 324 -9.21 -18.35 13.64
CA GLY A 324 -10.67 -18.23 13.66
C GLY A 324 -11.31 -19.58 13.95
N MET A 325 -12.37 -19.61 14.76
CA MET A 325 -13.02 -20.86 15.19
C MET A 325 -14.54 -20.72 15.23
N ILE A 326 -15.26 -21.69 14.66
CA ILE A 326 -16.71 -21.83 14.79
C ILE A 326 -17.06 -23.25 15.25
N ASP A 327 -17.68 -23.36 16.41
CA ASP A 327 -18.24 -24.62 16.92
C ASP A 327 -19.71 -24.75 16.51
N LEU A 328 -20.00 -25.70 15.62
CA LEU A 328 -21.36 -26.05 15.20
C LEU A 328 -21.84 -27.30 15.91
N GLN A 329 -23.09 -27.28 16.39
CA GLN A 329 -23.81 -28.46 16.82
C GLN A 329 -24.84 -28.84 15.77
N LEU A 330 -24.81 -30.10 15.34
CA LEU A 330 -25.75 -30.68 14.42
C LEU A 330 -26.57 -31.75 15.11
N GLU A 331 -27.86 -31.78 14.80
CA GLU A 331 -28.76 -32.87 15.17
C GLU A 331 -29.33 -33.50 13.91
N LYS A 332 -29.47 -34.83 13.94
CA LYS A 332 -30.21 -35.54 12.89
C LYS A 332 -31.71 -35.52 13.17
N VAL A 333 -32.46 -34.77 12.37
CA VAL A 333 -33.91 -34.62 12.50
C VAL A 333 -34.59 -35.19 11.26
N ASP A 334 -35.50 -36.14 11.43
CA ASP A 334 -36.22 -36.82 10.34
C ASP A 334 -35.32 -37.45 9.26
N GLY A 335 -34.06 -37.75 9.61
CA GLY A 335 -33.06 -38.35 8.74
C GLY A 335 -32.15 -37.35 8.01
N GLU A 336 -32.36 -36.05 8.20
CA GLU A 336 -31.55 -34.95 7.66
C GLU A 336 -30.73 -34.31 8.79
N TRP A 337 -29.51 -33.89 8.49
CA TRP A 337 -28.71 -33.14 9.46
C TRP A 337 -29.15 -31.68 9.48
N THR A 338 -29.21 -31.09 10.66
CA THR A 338 -29.58 -29.68 10.83
C THR A 338 -28.68 -29.05 11.87
N VAL A 339 -28.12 -27.89 11.56
CA VAL A 339 -27.37 -27.08 12.53
C VAL A 339 -28.36 -26.48 13.53
N THR A 340 -28.17 -26.78 14.81
CA THR A 340 -29.07 -26.33 15.89
C THR A 340 -28.45 -25.24 16.75
N ASN A 341 -27.11 -25.14 16.75
CA ASN A 341 -26.37 -24.09 17.44
C ASN A 341 -25.04 -23.81 16.73
N GLY A 342 -24.60 -22.56 16.78
CA GLY A 342 -23.29 -22.13 16.33
C GLY A 342 -22.71 -21.09 17.28
N GLN A 343 -21.42 -21.20 17.57
CA GLN A 343 -20.67 -20.22 18.35
C GLN A 343 -19.32 -19.95 17.71
N ALA A 344 -18.99 -18.68 17.50
CA ALA A 344 -17.70 -18.28 16.95
C ALA A 344 -16.79 -17.65 18.01
N SER A 345 -15.49 -17.78 17.80
CA SER A 345 -14.42 -17.22 18.64
C SER A 345 -13.13 -17.12 17.84
N THR A 346 -12.15 -16.36 18.35
CA THR A 346 -10.78 -16.36 17.84
C THR A 346 -9.80 -16.76 18.94
N LYS A 347 -8.64 -17.27 18.53
CA LYS A 347 -7.56 -17.66 19.45
C LYS A 347 -6.25 -17.03 18.99
N PRO A 348 -5.69 -16.06 19.74
CA PRO A 348 -4.45 -15.39 19.37
C PRO A 348 -3.21 -16.25 19.63
N ILE A 349 -2.13 -15.99 18.89
CA ILE A 349 -0.81 -16.59 19.15
C ILE A 349 0.01 -15.79 20.16
N TYR A 350 -0.39 -14.56 20.48
CA TYR A 350 0.36 -13.61 21.31
C TYR A 350 -0.56 -12.79 22.21
N ASP A 351 -0.11 -12.54 23.45
CA ASP A 351 -0.78 -11.68 24.41
C ASP A 351 -0.13 -10.30 24.39
N HIS A 352 -0.78 -9.34 23.72
CA HIS A 352 -0.31 -7.96 23.63
C HIS A 352 -0.36 -7.20 24.96
N GLU A 353 -1.23 -7.58 25.90
CA GLU A 353 -1.33 -6.91 27.19
C GLU A 353 -0.11 -7.25 28.08
N ASN A 354 0.33 -8.50 28.04
CA ASN A 354 1.44 -8.99 28.86
C ASN A 354 2.77 -9.06 28.10
N GLY A 355 2.75 -8.94 26.77
CA GLY A 355 3.93 -9.00 25.91
C GLY A 355 4.56 -10.40 25.87
N GLU A 356 3.73 -11.44 25.74
CA GLU A 356 4.17 -12.85 25.80
C GLU A 356 3.55 -13.69 24.67
N ALA A 357 4.38 -14.55 24.05
CA ALA A 357 3.92 -15.56 23.11
C ALA A 357 3.07 -16.62 23.83
N LEU A 358 1.91 -16.96 23.26
CA LEU A 358 0.98 -17.95 23.83
C LEU A 358 1.27 -19.37 23.36
N VAL A 359 1.96 -19.51 22.24
CA VAL A 359 2.35 -20.79 21.64
C VAL A 359 3.76 -20.72 21.04
N ASP A 360 4.41 -21.88 20.98
CA ASP A 360 5.65 -22.08 20.22
C ASP A 360 5.33 -22.36 18.75
N ALA A 361 6.30 -22.13 17.86
CA ALA A 361 6.21 -22.49 16.44
C ALA A 361 6.22 -24.02 16.23
N ASP A 362 5.46 -24.50 15.25
CA ASP A 362 5.39 -25.89 14.84
C ASP A 362 6.64 -26.30 14.05
N GLN A 363 7.35 -27.32 14.54
CA GLN A 363 8.64 -27.72 13.98
C GLN A 363 8.52 -28.35 12.59
N ASP A 364 7.43 -29.06 12.29
CA ASP A 364 7.28 -29.72 10.99
C ASP A 364 7.05 -28.67 9.90
N VAL A 365 6.30 -27.59 10.22
CA VAL A 365 6.12 -26.45 9.32
C VAL A 365 7.44 -25.67 9.15
N LEU A 366 8.16 -25.38 10.24
CA LEU A 366 9.47 -24.72 10.18
C LEU A 366 10.45 -25.48 9.27
N ASP A 367 10.52 -26.80 9.42
CA ASP A 367 11.43 -27.64 8.64
C ASP A 367 11.03 -27.65 7.14
N ALA A 368 9.74 -27.54 6.82
CA ALA A 368 9.24 -27.59 5.46
C ALA A 368 9.53 -26.34 4.63
N VAL A 369 9.58 -25.17 5.26
CA VAL A 369 9.83 -23.88 4.59
C VAL A 369 11.20 -23.30 4.87
N LYS A 370 12.08 -24.10 5.49
CA LYS A 370 13.41 -23.66 5.90
C LYS A 370 14.24 -23.10 4.73
N ASP A 371 14.27 -23.79 3.60
CA ASP A 371 15.08 -23.37 2.45
C ASP A 371 14.49 -22.08 1.83
N ASP A 372 13.16 -21.91 1.84
CA ASP A 372 12.49 -20.70 1.39
C ASP A 372 12.79 -19.51 2.33
N HIS A 373 12.82 -19.76 3.65
CA HIS A 373 13.21 -18.77 4.65
C HIS A 373 14.67 -18.31 4.46
N GLU A 374 15.61 -19.25 4.33
CA GLU A 374 17.03 -18.93 4.08
C GLU A 374 17.20 -18.18 2.74
N GLY A 375 16.50 -18.60 1.68
CA GLY A 375 16.48 -17.91 0.38
C GLY A 375 15.92 -16.49 0.47
N THR A 376 14.88 -16.29 1.27
CA THR A 376 14.31 -14.96 1.51
C THR A 376 15.29 -14.05 2.25
N GLN A 377 16.02 -14.57 3.24
CA GLN A 377 17.06 -13.80 3.95
C GLN A 377 18.20 -13.37 3.02
N ASP A 378 18.62 -14.24 2.10
CA ASP A 378 19.61 -13.92 1.07
C ASP A 378 19.08 -12.89 0.06
N TYR A 379 17.82 -13.02 -0.34
CA TYR A 379 17.13 -12.09 -1.24
C TYR A 379 17.07 -10.68 -0.64
N VAL A 380 16.62 -10.51 0.60
CA VAL A 380 16.52 -9.17 1.23
C VAL A 380 17.88 -8.52 1.51
N ALA A 381 18.95 -9.34 1.54
CA ALA A 381 20.31 -8.85 1.64
C ALA A 381 20.91 -8.41 0.29
N THR A 382 20.24 -8.71 -0.83
CA THR A 382 20.68 -8.36 -2.18
C THR A 382 20.35 -6.88 -2.48
N PRO A 383 21.25 -6.13 -3.14
CA PRO A 383 20.94 -4.79 -3.65
C PRO A 383 19.78 -4.85 -4.65
N VAL A 384 18.71 -4.09 -4.40
CA VAL A 384 17.51 -4.02 -5.26
C VAL A 384 17.38 -2.70 -6.01
N GLY A 385 18.26 -1.75 -5.72
CA GLY A 385 18.43 -0.53 -6.49
C GLY A 385 19.78 0.10 -6.20
N GLU A 386 20.03 1.25 -6.81
CA GLU A 386 21.15 2.11 -6.47
C GLU A 386 20.62 3.49 -6.06
N THR A 387 21.27 4.11 -5.07
CA THR A 387 21.07 5.53 -4.76
C THR A 387 22.28 6.33 -5.25
N GLU A 388 22.02 7.35 -6.07
CA GLU A 388 23.07 8.21 -6.65
C GLU A 388 23.72 9.12 -5.59
N VAL A 389 22.98 9.42 -4.53
CA VAL A 389 23.37 10.28 -3.42
C VAL A 389 23.38 9.52 -2.09
N PRO A 390 24.21 9.91 -1.11
CA PRO A 390 24.10 9.36 0.24
C PRO A 390 22.76 9.75 0.87
N LEU A 391 22.07 8.79 1.47
CA LEU A 391 20.80 9.01 2.17
C LEU A 391 21.08 9.06 3.67
N TYR A 392 20.84 10.22 4.29
CA TYR A 392 21.01 10.40 5.72
C TYR A 392 19.92 11.29 6.30
N SER A 393 19.56 11.06 7.56
CA SER A 393 18.49 11.81 8.25
C SER A 393 19.00 12.73 9.35
N TYR A 394 20.30 13.05 9.33
CA TYR A 394 20.96 13.80 10.40
C TYR A 394 20.38 15.21 10.62
N PHE A 395 19.81 15.81 9.58
CA PHE A 395 19.22 17.15 9.61
C PHE A 395 17.71 17.14 9.33
N ALA A 396 17.09 15.97 9.18
CA ALA A 396 15.71 15.79 8.74
C ALA A 396 14.63 16.39 9.68
N GLN A 397 15.01 16.79 10.91
CA GLN A 397 14.10 17.51 11.80
C GLN A 397 14.14 19.04 11.62
N VAL A 398 15.13 19.59 10.90
CA VAL A 398 15.38 21.04 10.79
C VAL A 398 15.53 21.53 9.35
N GLN A 399 15.42 20.65 8.36
CA GLN A 399 15.38 20.99 6.95
C GLN A 399 14.69 19.86 6.17
N ASP A 400 14.24 20.16 4.95
CA ASP A 400 13.79 19.15 4.02
C ASP A 400 14.91 18.14 3.70
N ASP A 401 14.54 16.87 3.52
CA ASP A 401 15.48 15.74 3.59
C ASP A 401 15.10 14.60 2.62
N PRO A 402 16.05 14.13 1.78
CA PRO A 402 15.83 13.03 0.85
C PRO A 402 15.29 11.74 1.46
N THR A 403 15.59 11.45 2.74
CA THR A 403 15.13 10.22 3.41
C THR A 403 13.65 10.25 3.74
N VAL A 404 13.07 11.44 3.90
CA VAL A 404 11.62 11.63 4.06
C VAL A 404 10.96 11.74 2.69
N GLN A 405 11.60 12.42 1.73
CA GLN A 405 11.09 12.58 0.37
C GLN A 405 10.79 11.23 -0.30
N ILE A 406 11.74 10.28 -0.26
CA ILE A 406 11.54 8.98 -0.91
C ILE A 406 10.33 8.20 -0.36
N VAL A 407 10.05 8.34 0.94
CA VAL A 407 8.88 7.72 1.56
C VAL A 407 7.60 8.40 1.06
N ASN A 408 7.61 9.73 0.96
CA ASN A 408 6.48 10.48 0.44
C ASN A 408 6.21 10.16 -1.03
N ASP A 409 7.23 10.07 -1.87
CA ASP A 409 7.11 9.71 -3.29
C ASP A 409 6.50 8.31 -3.45
N ALA A 410 6.99 7.33 -2.68
CA ALA A 410 6.49 5.96 -2.71
C ALA A 410 5.02 5.87 -2.26
N GLN A 411 4.67 6.51 -1.14
CA GLN A 411 3.30 6.56 -0.63
C GLN A 411 2.34 7.24 -1.62
N LYS A 412 2.77 8.35 -2.22
CA LYS A 412 1.98 9.11 -3.19
C LYS A 412 1.74 8.31 -4.46
N GLN A 413 2.80 7.75 -5.06
CA GLN A 413 2.67 6.92 -6.27
C GLN A 413 1.74 5.72 -6.02
N TYR A 414 1.88 5.06 -4.86
CA TYR A 414 1.00 3.96 -4.48
C TYR A 414 -0.47 4.40 -4.47
N VAL A 415 -0.79 5.49 -3.79
CA VAL A 415 -2.18 5.98 -3.69
C VAL A 415 -2.71 6.44 -5.04
N GLU A 416 -1.91 7.14 -5.84
CA GLU A 416 -2.29 7.58 -7.19
C GLU A 416 -2.62 6.40 -8.10
N LYS A 417 -1.85 5.31 -8.03
CA LYS A 417 -2.14 4.06 -8.74
C LYS A 417 -3.41 3.39 -8.19
N TYR A 418 -3.55 3.34 -6.86
CA TYR A 418 -4.66 2.66 -6.19
C TYR A 418 -6.03 3.25 -6.54
N ILE A 419 -6.12 4.57 -6.71
CA ILE A 419 -7.40 5.26 -6.96
C ILE A 419 -7.86 5.27 -8.42
N GLN A 420 -7.04 4.81 -9.37
CA GLN A 420 -7.37 4.85 -10.79
C GLN A 420 -8.67 4.09 -11.08
N GLY A 421 -9.63 4.74 -11.75
CA GLY A 421 -10.93 4.15 -12.06
C GLY A 421 -11.89 4.00 -10.88
N THR A 422 -11.54 4.52 -9.70
CA THR A 422 -12.45 4.60 -8.54
C THR A 422 -13.20 5.94 -8.52
N GLU A 423 -14.14 6.11 -7.59
CA GLU A 423 -14.79 7.39 -7.33
C GLU A 423 -13.89 8.47 -6.72
N LEU A 424 -12.70 8.07 -6.25
CA LEU A 424 -11.66 8.95 -5.72
C LEU A 424 -10.70 9.46 -6.80
N ASP A 425 -10.79 8.91 -8.01
CA ASP A 425 -9.95 9.29 -9.16
C ASP A 425 -10.11 10.78 -9.48
N GLY A 426 -8.99 11.45 -9.77
CA GLY A 426 -8.91 12.89 -10.02
C GLY A 426 -8.85 13.79 -8.77
N LEU A 427 -8.93 13.25 -7.54
CA LEU A 427 -8.60 14.02 -6.34
C LEU A 427 -7.09 14.22 -6.21
N PRO A 428 -6.60 15.42 -5.86
CA PRO A 428 -5.17 15.65 -5.63
C PRO A 428 -4.63 14.80 -4.48
N VAL A 429 -3.51 14.13 -4.72
CA VAL A 429 -2.82 13.29 -3.73
C VAL A 429 -1.63 14.04 -3.13
N LEU A 430 -1.63 14.15 -1.82
CA LEU A 430 -0.51 14.57 -0.98
C LEU A 430 0.04 13.34 -0.23
N SER A 431 1.23 13.45 0.34
CA SER A 431 1.77 12.41 1.21
C SER A 431 2.35 13.00 2.48
N ALA A 432 2.06 12.36 3.62
CA ALA A 432 2.59 12.70 4.93
C ALA A 432 3.53 11.59 5.44
N ALA A 433 4.79 11.95 5.68
CA ALA A 433 5.81 11.07 6.24
C ALA A 433 6.64 11.81 7.29
N ALA A 434 7.21 11.07 8.24
CA ALA A 434 8.03 11.63 9.32
C ALA A 434 9.46 11.07 9.28
N PRO A 435 10.46 11.80 9.81
CA PRO A 435 11.81 11.26 9.97
C PRO A 435 11.85 10.24 11.13
N PHE A 436 11.55 8.98 10.81
CA PHE A 436 11.40 7.91 11.80
C PHE A 436 12.70 7.55 12.54
N LYS A 437 13.86 7.79 11.92
CA LYS A 437 15.18 7.67 12.55
C LYS A 437 15.84 9.04 12.64
N ALA A 438 15.60 9.74 13.75
CA ALA A 438 16.14 11.08 14.00
C ALA A 438 16.70 11.23 15.43
N GLY A 439 17.43 10.21 15.92
CA GLY A 439 18.17 10.27 17.17
C GLY A 439 17.38 9.96 18.44
N ARG A 440 16.08 9.64 18.33
CA ARG A 440 15.23 9.32 19.48
C ARG A 440 15.77 8.16 20.30
N ASP A 441 16.12 7.05 19.64
CA ASP A 441 16.58 5.83 20.31
C ASP A 441 18.09 5.82 20.56
N GLY A 442 18.74 6.99 20.41
CA GLY A 442 20.15 7.23 20.73
C GLY A 442 20.96 7.75 19.55
N VAL A 443 22.26 7.98 19.79
CA VAL A 443 23.19 8.60 18.83
C VAL A 443 23.36 7.83 17.50
N SER A 444 22.99 6.55 17.47
CA SER A 444 23.01 5.68 16.30
C SER A 444 21.67 5.59 15.56
N ASP A 445 20.61 6.20 16.08
CA ASP A 445 19.25 6.12 15.54
C ASP A 445 19.03 7.12 14.40
N PHE A 446 19.90 7.07 13.39
CA PHE A 446 19.83 7.88 12.18
C PHE A 446 19.99 6.99 10.95
N THR A 447 19.46 7.43 9.82
CA THR A 447 19.75 6.89 8.50
C THR A 447 21.13 7.38 8.06
N ASP A 448 21.95 6.47 7.54
CA ASP A 448 23.30 6.76 7.01
C ASP A 448 23.65 5.66 5.99
N ILE A 449 23.02 5.77 4.82
CA ILE A 449 23.22 4.87 3.69
C ILE A 449 24.15 5.59 2.70
N PRO A 450 25.34 5.03 2.37
CA PRO A 450 26.21 5.63 1.37
C PRO A 450 25.60 5.54 -0.03
N ALA A 451 26.03 6.41 -0.95
CA ALA A 451 25.73 6.25 -2.37
C ALA A 451 26.18 4.86 -2.89
N GLY A 452 25.42 4.28 -3.81
CA GLY A 452 25.64 2.95 -4.36
C GLY A 452 24.47 1.99 -4.09
N GLY A 453 24.76 0.69 -4.02
CA GLY A 453 23.74 -0.34 -3.89
C GLY A 453 22.91 -0.22 -2.61
N LEU A 454 21.59 -0.23 -2.78
CA LEU A 454 20.57 -0.17 -1.75
C LEU A 454 19.88 -1.54 -1.66
N ALA A 455 20.07 -2.27 -0.56
CA ALA A 455 19.40 -3.55 -0.35
C ALA A 455 18.00 -3.37 0.25
N ILE A 456 17.13 -4.39 0.13
CA ILE A 456 15.78 -4.36 0.73
C ILE A 456 15.87 -4.09 2.22
N LYS A 457 16.76 -4.77 2.94
CA LYS A 457 16.94 -4.53 4.38
C LYS A 457 17.34 -3.09 4.73
N ASP A 458 17.98 -2.35 3.81
CA ASP A 458 18.38 -0.97 4.06
C ASP A 458 17.18 -0.02 4.06
N THR A 459 16.05 -0.42 3.46
CA THR A 459 14.79 0.35 3.49
C THR A 459 14.21 0.44 4.90
N THR A 460 14.54 -0.48 5.83
CA THR A 460 14.18 -0.31 7.26
C THR A 460 14.82 0.91 7.90
N SER A 461 15.96 1.36 7.37
CA SER A 461 16.58 2.58 7.82
C SER A 461 15.75 3.78 7.36
N LEU A 462 15.11 3.72 6.20
CA LEU A 462 14.22 4.76 5.69
C LEU A 462 12.85 4.72 6.40
N TYR A 463 12.27 3.54 6.59
CA TYR A 463 10.98 3.34 7.27
C TYR A 463 11.07 2.27 8.36
N LYS A 464 11.20 2.71 9.62
CA LYS A 464 11.50 1.84 10.77
C LYS A 464 10.30 1.04 11.31
N TYR A 465 9.06 1.37 10.97
CA TYR A 465 7.88 0.73 11.57
C TYR A 465 7.13 -0.16 10.57
N PRO A 466 6.55 -1.31 11.00
CA PRO A 466 5.70 -2.16 10.16
C PRO A 466 4.29 -1.58 10.06
N ASN A 467 4.19 -0.28 9.73
CA ASN A 467 2.92 0.40 9.63
C ASN A 467 2.33 0.20 8.24
N THR A 468 1.06 -0.17 8.16
CA THR A 468 0.34 -0.28 6.89
C THR A 468 -0.01 1.09 6.31
N LEU A 469 -0.05 1.19 4.99
CA LEU A 469 -0.39 2.40 4.26
C LEU A 469 -1.89 2.69 4.40
N LYS A 470 -2.23 3.95 4.64
CA LYS A 470 -3.60 4.47 4.63
C LYS A 470 -3.67 5.72 3.79
N ALA A 471 -4.84 6.06 3.28
CA ALA A 471 -5.10 7.41 2.77
C ALA A 471 -6.36 7.99 3.43
N VAL A 472 -6.26 9.26 3.83
CA VAL A 472 -7.39 10.00 4.40
C VAL A 472 -7.88 11.06 3.42
N LYS A 473 -9.20 11.26 3.36
CA LYS A 473 -9.79 12.37 2.60
C LYS A 473 -10.07 13.55 3.54
N ILE A 474 -9.33 14.64 3.35
CA ILE A 474 -9.42 15.86 4.17
C ILE A 474 -9.36 17.12 3.30
N ASN A 475 -9.86 18.24 3.81
CA ASN A 475 -9.80 19.52 3.09
C ASN A 475 -8.56 20.35 3.44
N GLY A 476 -8.28 21.39 2.64
CA GLY A 476 -7.12 22.26 2.83
C GLY A 476 -7.01 22.88 4.23
N ALA A 477 -8.14 23.22 4.87
CA ALA A 477 -8.12 23.70 6.25
C ALA A 477 -7.66 22.64 7.25
N GLN A 478 -8.07 21.38 7.06
CA GLN A 478 -7.63 20.25 7.89
C GLN A 478 -6.15 19.91 7.66
N VAL A 479 -5.67 20.01 6.42
CA VAL A 479 -4.23 19.87 6.09
C VAL A 479 -3.40 20.89 6.86
N ILE A 480 -3.83 22.16 6.90
CA ILE A 480 -3.16 23.21 7.68
C ILE A 480 -3.17 22.88 9.18
N GLU A 481 -4.27 22.41 9.74
CA GLU A 481 -4.31 22.03 11.17
C GLU A 481 -3.40 20.84 11.50
N TRP A 482 -3.19 19.91 10.56
CA TRP A 482 -2.19 18.84 10.71
C TRP A 482 -0.78 19.44 10.73
N LEU A 483 -0.43 20.29 9.78
CA LEU A 483 0.87 20.97 9.76
C LEU A 483 1.11 21.79 11.03
N GLU A 484 0.09 22.47 11.57
CA GLU A 484 0.18 23.20 12.85
C GLU A 484 0.49 22.29 14.04
N TRP A 485 0.03 21.04 14.02
CA TRP A 485 0.43 20.05 15.02
C TRP A 485 1.86 19.57 14.81
N SER A 486 2.26 19.25 13.57
CA SER A 486 3.64 18.88 13.24
C SER A 486 4.63 19.98 13.64
N ALA A 487 4.29 21.25 13.46
CA ALA A 487 5.10 22.40 13.87
C ALA A 487 5.31 22.51 15.40
N GLY A 488 4.61 21.69 16.21
CA GLY A 488 4.90 21.49 17.63
C GLY A 488 6.27 20.85 17.91
N GLN A 489 6.92 20.31 16.87
CA GLN A 489 8.30 19.82 16.89
C GLN A 489 9.32 20.88 17.30
N PHE A 490 9.00 22.17 17.15
CA PHE A 490 9.93 23.27 17.40
C PHE A 490 9.61 24.03 18.70
N ASN A 491 10.65 24.44 19.43
CA ASN A 491 10.50 25.43 20.50
C ASN A 491 10.12 26.79 19.91
N GLN A 492 9.61 27.69 20.75
CA GLN A 492 9.42 29.09 20.35
C GLN A 492 10.76 29.83 20.43
N VAL A 493 11.13 30.51 19.36
CA VAL A 493 12.32 31.36 19.28
C VAL A 493 11.95 32.78 19.69
N ASP A 494 12.70 33.36 20.63
CA ASP A 494 12.63 34.79 20.95
C ASP A 494 13.75 35.54 20.20
N PRO A 495 13.44 36.23 19.08
CA PRO A 495 14.46 36.93 18.29
C PRO A 495 15.10 38.11 19.02
N SER A 496 14.54 38.55 20.16
CA SER A 496 15.10 39.65 20.96
C SER A 496 16.24 39.23 21.87
N LEU A 497 16.48 37.91 22.01
CA LEU A 497 17.55 37.35 22.82
C LEU A 497 18.75 36.97 21.95
N ASP A 498 19.95 37.32 22.39
CA ASP A 498 21.23 36.99 21.76
C ASP A 498 21.85 35.69 22.31
N GLU A 499 21.08 34.94 23.11
CA GLU A 499 21.52 33.67 23.69
C GLU A 499 21.24 32.47 22.78
N GLU A 500 21.87 31.34 23.10
CA GLU A 500 21.65 30.07 22.41
C GLU A 500 20.22 29.57 22.65
N GLN A 501 19.49 29.24 21.58
CA GLN A 501 18.12 28.75 21.64
C GLN A 501 17.99 27.45 20.85
N GLU A 502 17.58 26.38 21.52
CA GLU A 502 17.40 25.07 20.89
C GLU A 502 16.11 25.07 20.05
N LEU A 503 16.22 24.82 18.74
CA LEU A 503 15.11 24.77 17.80
C LEU A 503 14.20 23.58 18.06
N VAL A 504 14.79 22.40 18.23
CA VAL A 504 14.06 21.14 18.34
C VAL A 504 13.53 20.96 19.77
N ASN A 505 12.22 20.73 19.90
CA ASN A 505 11.58 20.38 21.16
C ASN A 505 11.81 18.89 21.47
N PRO A 506 12.60 18.53 22.50
CA PRO A 506 12.92 17.13 22.80
C PRO A 506 11.73 16.33 23.35
N GLU A 507 10.68 17.00 23.81
CA GLU A 507 9.46 16.35 24.30
C GLU A 507 8.51 15.97 23.15
N PHE A 508 8.66 16.60 21.97
CA PHE A 508 7.92 16.26 20.78
C PHE A 508 8.60 15.09 20.06
N ARG A 509 7.84 14.04 19.76
CA ARG A 509 8.41 12.83 19.16
C ARG A 509 8.64 13.03 17.67
N SER A 510 9.82 12.67 17.15
CA SER A 510 10.17 12.85 15.74
C SER A 510 9.21 12.17 14.78
N TYR A 511 8.67 10.98 15.14
CA TYR A 511 7.65 10.34 14.33
C TYR A 511 6.33 11.11 14.29
N ASN A 512 6.09 12.10 15.17
CA ASN A 512 4.95 13.03 15.12
C ASN A 512 5.19 14.27 14.28
N PHE A 513 6.41 14.47 13.77
CA PHE A 513 6.73 15.56 12.87
C PHE A 513 6.52 15.08 11.44
N ASP A 514 5.29 15.20 10.95
CA ASP A 514 4.98 14.86 9.57
C ASP A 514 5.33 16.03 8.64
N VAL A 515 6.09 15.72 7.60
CA VAL A 515 6.31 16.57 6.42
C VAL A 515 5.28 16.17 5.37
N ILE A 516 4.51 17.14 4.88
CA ILE A 516 3.48 16.89 3.86
C ILE A 516 3.99 17.33 2.49
N ASP A 517 4.29 16.35 1.64
CA ASP A 517 4.72 16.55 0.26
C ASP A 517 3.54 16.83 -0.69
N GLY A 518 3.82 17.56 -1.77
CA GLY A 518 2.83 18.10 -2.72
C GLY A 518 2.40 19.54 -2.41
N LEU A 519 2.96 20.13 -1.35
CA LEU A 519 2.75 21.52 -0.94
C LEU A 519 4.10 22.22 -0.78
N THR A 520 4.10 23.56 -0.83
CA THR A 520 5.20 24.36 -0.28
C THR A 520 4.69 25.15 0.92
N TYR A 521 5.39 25.19 2.04
CA TYR A 521 4.97 25.96 3.21
C TYR A 521 6.15 26.41 4.09
N GLN A 522 5.90 27.41 4.95
CA GLN A 522 6.89 27.93 5.89
C GLN A 522 6.44 27.75 7.34
N ILE A 523 7.40 27.55 8.24
CA ILE A 523 7.17 27.44 9.69
C ILE A 523 7.78 28.66 10.40
N ASP A 524 6.95 29.55 10.93
CA ASP A 524 7.38 30.65 11.81
C ASP A 524 7.57 30.15 13.25
N VAL A 525 8.84 29.92 13.62
CA VAL A 525 9.21 29.48 14.97
C VAL A 525 9.18 30.60 16.01
N THR A 526 9.01 31.86 15.61
CA THR A 526 8.88 32.98 16.56
C THR A 526 7.50 33.02 17.22
N GLU A 527 6.48 32.46 16.57
CA GLU A 527 5.15 32.28 17.13
C GLU A 527 5.10 31.08 18.09
N ALA A 528 4.21 31.13 19.08
CA ALA A 528 4.03 30.04 20.03
C ALA A 528 3.44 28.79 19.32
N PRO A 529 3.77 27.55 19.74
CA PRO A 529 3.16 26.36 19.14
C PRO A 529 1.66 26.30 19.47
N ARG A 530 0.82 26.04 18.46
CA ARG A 530 -0.63 25.92 18.65
C ARG A 530 -1.00 24.69 19.49
N TYR A 531 -0.34 23.56 19.24
CA TYR A 531 -0.62 22.27 19.86
C TYR A 531 0.58 21.74 20.66
N ASN A 532 0.31 20.91 21.67
CA ASN A 532 1.34 20.11 22.34
C ASN A 532 1.53 18.73 21.65
N ASN A 533 2.42 17.89 22.18
CA ASN A 533 2.71 16.56 21.62
C ASN A 533 1.48 15.62 21.58
N ASP A 534 0.51 15.81 22.49
CA ASP A 534 -0.74 15.03 22.54
C ASP A 534 -1.84 15.63 21.63
N GLY A 535 -1.49 16.66 20.86
CA GLY A 535 -2.39 17.38 19.97
C GLY A 535 -3.37 18.28 20.71
N GLU A 536 -3.20 18.54 22.01
CA GLU A 536 -4.07 19.44 22.75
C GLU A 536 -3.75 20.88 22.37
N LYS A 537 -4.80 21.66 22.09
CA LYS A 537 -4.64 23.08 21.75
C LYS A 537 -4.19 23.87 22.99
N ILE A 538 -3.01 24.47 22.92
CA ILE A 538 -2.40 25.25 24.01
C ILE A 538 -2.33 26.75 23.68
N ASN A 539 -2.35 27.15 22.41
CA ASN A 539 -2.38 28.54 21.95
C ASN A 539 -3.33 28.73 20.76
N ASP A 540 -3.67 29.98 20.44
CA ASP A 540 -4.45 30.38 19.24
C ASP A 540 -3.55 30.94 18.11
N SER A 541 -2.22 30.81 18.24
CA SER A 541 -1.22 31.21 17.25
C SER A 541 -1.29 30.36 15.97
N SER A 542 -0.66 30.84 14.90
CA SER A 542 -0.38 30.05 13.68
C SER A 542 1.12 30.10 13.43
N ARG A 543 1.73 28.95 13.18
CA ARG A 543 3.12 28.86 12.72
C ARG A 543 3.21 28.60 11.23
N ILE A 544 2.18 28.01 10.64
CA ILE A 544 2.20 27.61 9.24
C ILE A 544 1.81 28.80 8.37
N GLU A 545 2.72 29.21 7.49
CA GLU A 545 2.55 30.33 6.58
C GLU A 545 2.82 29.91 5.14
N ASN A 546 2.33 30.73 4.19
CA ASN A 546 2.62 30.58 2.75
C ASN A 546 2.39 29.17 2.20
N VAL A 547 1.32 28.50 2.61
CA VAL A 547 0.95 27.18 2.09
C VAL A 547 0.46 27.31 0.66
N MET A 548 1.23 26.75 -0.28
CA MET A 548 0.91 26.75 -1.70
C MET A 548 0.71 25.32 -2.19
N PHE A 549 -0.25 25.15 -3.09
CA PHE A 549 -0.49 23.94 -3.87
C PHE A 549 -0.38 24.33 -5.35
N GLN A 550 0.51 23.67 -6.09
CA GLN A 550 0.77 23.97 -7.51
C GLN A 550 1.04 25.46 -7.79
N GLY A 551 1.78 26.12 -6.89
CA GLY A 551 2.15 27.53 -7.03
C GLY A 551 1.05 28.55 -6.66
N GLU A 552 -0.13 28.10 -6.26
CA GLU A 552 -1.23 28.97 -5.80
C GLU A 552 -1.54 28.74 -4.31
N PRO A 553 -2.04 29.75 -3.56
CA PRO A 553 -2.40 29.57 -2.15
C PRO A 553 -3.42 28.45 -1.99
N ILE A 554 -3.23 27.58 -1.01
CA ILE A 554 -4.12 26.45 -0.76
C ILE A 554 -5.56 26.92 -0.51
N ASP A 555 -6.53 26.30 -1.19
CA ASP A 555 -7.95 26.55 -0.94
C ASP A 555 -8.38 25.74 0.29
N PRO A 556 -8.90 26.39 1.36
CA PRO A 556 -9.31 25.68 2.58
C PRO A 556 -10.48 24.71 2.36
N GLU A 557 -11.27 24.86 1.30
CA GLU A 557 -12.41 23.98 0.98
C GLU A 557 -12.04 22.86 0.00
N GLN A 558 -10.87 22.93 -0.66
CA GLN A 558 -10.42 21.90 -1.61
C GLN A 558 -10.17 20.57 -0.88
N GLU A 559 -10.72 19.48 -1.42
CA GLU A 559 -10.49 18.13 -0.92
C GLU A 559 -9.19 17.54 -1.47
N PHE A 560 -8.46 16.83 -0.60
CA PHE A 560 -7.23 16.12 -0.90
C PHE A 560 -7.33 14.69 -0.37
N LEU A 561 -6.64 13.78 -1.05
CA LEU A 561 -6.22 12.52 -0.46
C LEU A 561 -4.83 12.70 0.14
N VAL A 562 -4.64 12.35 1.41
CA VAL A 562 -3.33 12.39 2.05
C VAL A 562 -2.90 10.96 2.38
N ALA A 563 -1.92 10.47 1.63
CA ALA A 563 -1.26 9.19 1.87
C ALA A 563 -0.49 9.27 3.20
N THR A 564 -0.67 8.27 4.06
CA THR A 564 -0.08 8.21 5.38
C THR A 564 -0.04 6.76 5.88
N ASN A 565 0.03 6.55 7.18
CA ASN A 565 0.09 5.23 7.79
C ASN A 565 -1.02 5.00 8.83
N ASN A 566 -1.28 3.73 9.16
CA ASN A 566 -2.32 3.32 10.12
C ASN A 566 -2.21 4.02 11.48
N TYR A 567 -1.01 4.23 12.00
CA TYR A 567 -0.81 4.99 13.24
C TYR A 567 -1.33 6.43 13.09
N ARG A 568 -0.95 7.14 12.02
CA ARG A 568 -1.36 8.52 11.76
C ARG A 568 -2.85 8.66 11.47
N ALA A 569 -3.41 7.71 10.71
CA ALA A 569 -4.81 7.67 10.34
C ALA A 569 -5.76 7.58 11.54
N THR A 570 -5.27 7.16 12.71
CA THR A 570 -6.04 7.16 13.97
C THR A 570 -6.01 8.52 14.71
N SER A 571 -5.16 9.46 14.27
CA SER A 571 -5.04 10.77 14.90
C SER A 571 -6.24 11.67 14.56
N LYS A 572 -6.61 12.55 15.48
CA LYS A 572 -7.67 13.55 15.26
C LYS A 572 -7.34 14.64 14.24
N PHE A 573 -6.12 14.64 13.67
CA PHE A 573 -5.70 15.60 12.65
C PHE A 573 -5.84 14.99 11.25
N ALA A 574 -5.37 13.74 11.08
CA ALA A 574 -5.61 12.99 9.84
C ALA A 574 -7.07 12.51 9.72
N ASN A 575 -7.70 12.19 10.86
CA ASN A 575 -9.07 11.67 10.92
C ASN A 575 -9.91 12.36 12.02
N PRO A 576 -10.21 13.66 11.86
CA PRO A 576 -10.92 14.47 12.87
C PRO A 576 -12.33 13.95 13.24
N ASP A 577 -13.03 13.35 12.28
CA ASP A 577 -14.41 12.90 12.46
C ASP A 577 -14.54 11.37 12.65
N GLY A 578 -13.43 10.62 12.55
CA GLY A 578 -13.40 9.16 12.66
C GLY A 578 -13.66 8.41 11.35
N ASP A 579 -14.24 9.07 10.35
CA ASP A 579 -14.71 8.46 9.09
C ASP A 579 -13.92 8.92 7.85
N ASN A 580 -12.73 9.50 8.01
CA ASN A 580 -11.96 10.08 6.88
C ASN A 580 -10.98 9.10 6.21
N VAL A 581 -10.78 7.89 6.75
CA VAL A 581 -9.96 6.86 6.09
C VAL A 581 -10.73 6.33 4.90
N VAL A 582 -10.25 6.61 3.69
CA VAL A 582 -10.88 6.20 2.42
C VAL A 582 -10.09 5.12 1.69
N ILE A 583 -8.83 4.89 2.09
CA ILE A 583 -8.02 3.76 1.66
C ILE A 583 -7.42 3.12 2.91
N ASP A 584 -7.76 1.85 3.13
CA ASP A 584 -7.33 1.04 4.28
C ASP A 584 -6.39 -0.08 3.83
N SER A 585 -5.30 0.25 3.12
CA SER A 585 -4.43 -0.76 2.48
C SER A 585 -3.79 -1.72 3.49
N PRO A 586 -3.74 -3.03 3.19
CA PRO A 586 -3.05 -4.02 4.00
C PRO A 586 -1.52 -3.94 3.85
N ASP A 587 -1.02 -3.26 2.82
CA ASP A 587 0.41 -3.22 2.50
C ASP A 587 1.19 -2.38 3.50
N GLU A 588 2.31 -2.92 3.99
CA GLU A 588 3.26 -2.15 4.79
C GLU A 588 3.90 -1.03 3.98
N ASN A 589 4.08 0.16 4.56
CA ASN A 589 4.81 1.24 3.92
C ASN A 589 6.25 0.85 3.55
N ARG A 590 6.86 -0.08 4.28
CA ARG A 590 8.17 -0.64 3.94
C ARG A 590 8.13 -1.39 2.61
N GLN A 591 7.09 -2.20 2.39
CA GLN A 591 6.90 -2.92 1.15
C GLN A 591 6.58 -1.97 -0.01
N VAL A 592 5.72 -0.97 0.24
CA VAL A 592 5.44 0.10 -0.73
C VAL A 592 6.73 0.82 -1.15
N LEU A 593 7.61 1.12 -0.20
CA LEU A 593 8.91 1.73 -0.48
C LEU A 593 9.84 0.78 -1.26
N VAL A 594 9.87 -0.51 -0.93
CA VAL A 594 10.66 -1.50 -1.68
C VAL A 594 10.18 -1.61 -3.12
N ASN A 595 8.87 -1.71 -3.34
CA ASN A 595 8.28 -1.78 -4.67
C ASN A 595 8.63 -0.53 -5.49
N TYR A 596 8.50 0.66 -4.87
CA TYR A 596 8.91 1.94 -5.49
C TYR A 596 10.38 1.95 -5.94
N ILE A 597 11.28 1.42 -5.10
CA ILE A 597 12.71 1.32 -5.41
C ILE A 597 12.94 0.29 -6.53
N GLN A 598 12.27 -0.85 -6.50
CA GLN A 598 12.43 -1.92 -7.50
C GLN A 598 11.90 -1.54 -8.88
N ASP A 599 10.82 -0.76 -8.94
CA ASP A 599 10.28 -0.22 -10.18
C ASP A 599 11.19 0.86 -10.80
N SER A 600 12.26 1.26 -10.09
CA SER A 600 13.23 2.28 -10.50
C SER A 600 14.64 1.66 -10.66
N ASP A 601 15.20 1.68 -11.88
CA ASP A 601 16.60 1.21 -12.12
C ASP A 601 17.64 1.90 -11.21
N SER A 602 17.38 3.15 -10.82
CA SER A 602 18.16 3.97 -9.87
C SER A 602 17.22 5.01 -9.25
N ILE A 603 17.39 5.25 -7.96
CA ILE A 603 16.69 6.30 -7.23
C ILE A 603 17.62 7.48 -6.96
N ASN A 604 17.09 8.69 -7.07
CA ASN A 604 17.79 9.92 -6.71
C ASN A 604 16.81 10.84 -5.98
N PRO A 605 16.40 10.46 -4.74
CA PRO A 605 15.49 11.29 -3.98
C PRO A 605 16.20 12.61 -3.65
N GLN A 606 15.51 13.72 -3.90
CA GLN A 606 16.02 15.07 -3.67
C GLN A 606 15.00 15.82 -2.84
N ALA A 607 15.47 16.51 -1.80
CA ALA A 607 14.66 17.51 -1.11
C ALA A 607 14.18 18.53 -2.16
N ASN A 608 12.87 18.69 -2.29
CA ASN A 608 12.24 19.55 -3.28
C ASN A 608 11.92 20.95 -2.71
N GLY A 609 12.26 21.20 -1.45
CA GLY A 609 11.97 22.47 -0.80
C GLY A 609 10.48 22.65 -0.48
N ASN A 610 9.74 21.54 -0.31
CA ASN A 610 8.33 21.55 0.12
C ASN A 610 8.12 22.26 1.47
N TRP A 611 9.15 22.40 2.32
CA TRP A 611 9.04 23.23 3.50
C TRP A 611 10.34 23.93 3.89
N SER A 612 10.21 25.08 4.54
CA SER A 612 11.31 25.78 5.19
C SER A 612 10.87 26.49 6.48
N PHE A 613 11.82 27.06 7.21
CA PHE A 613 11.50 27.99 8.28
C PHE A 613 11.25 29.39 7.71
N ALA A 614 10.32 30.13 8.29
CA ALA A 614 10.24 31.56 8.03
C ALA A 614 11.51 32.25 8.56
N PRO A 615 12.05 33.28 7.86
CA PRO A 615 13.22 34.01 8.31
C PRO A 615 13.04 34.60 9.71
N VAL A 616 14.07 34.53 10.55
CA VAL A 616 14.05 35.05 11.92
C VAL A 616 14.96 36.28 12.03
N GLU A 617 14.37 37.47 12.09
CA GLU A 617 15.13 38.71 12.26
C GLU A 617 15.76 38.83 13.67
N GLY A 618 17.04 38.49 13.82
CA GLY A 618 17.76 38.60 15.09
C GLY A 618 19.19 38.06 15.06
N ASP A 619 19.91 38.23 16.18
CA ASP A 619 21.28 37.72 16.36
C ASP A 619 21.32 36.41 17.20
N ALA A 620 20.16 35.77 17.41
CA ALA A 620 20.06 34.54 18.19
C ALA A 620 20.86 33.40 17.54
N THR A 621 21.63 32.65 18.34
CA THR A 621 22.27 31.42 17.86
C THR A 621 21.30 30.27 18.03
N LEU A 622 20.74 29.80 16.91
CA LEU A 622 19.76 28.73 16.91
C LEU A 622 20.48 27.39 16.82
N THR A 623 20.18 26.47 17.73
CA THR A 623 20.89 25.19 17.84
C THR A 623 19.96 23.99 17.79
N PHE A 624 20.50 22.83 17.43
CA PHE A 624 19.80 21.55 17.53
C PHE A 624 20.81 20.43 17.80
N VAL A 625 20.29 19.27 18.21
CA VAL A 625 21.10 18.12 18.60
C VAL A 625 21.00 17.04 17.52
N SER A 626 22.15 16.52 17.09
CA SER A 626 22.22 15.41 16.13
C SER A 626 23.43 14.52 16.39
N SER A 627 23.66 13.50 15.57
CA SER A 627 24.83 12.63 15.69
C SER A 627 26.12 13.38 15.37
N PRO A 628 27.25 13.14 16.06
CA PRO A 628 28.56 13.67 15.67
C PRO A 628 28.99 13.24 14.25
N LYS A 629 28.41 12.16 13.72
CA LYS A 629 28.64 11.73 12.33
C LYS A 629 28.13 12.74 11.31
N ALA A 630 27.19 13.61 11.67
CA ALA A 630 26.64 14.62 10.77
C ALA A 630 27.66 15.72 10.41
N GLN A 631 28.75 15.85 11.18
CA GLN A 631 29.78 16.87 10.96
C GLN A 631 30.32 16.86 9.52
N LYS A 632 30.52 15.69 8.92
CA LYS A 632 31.00 15.59 7.53
C LYS A 632 30.02 16.17 6.50
N TYR A 633 28.72 16.19 6.81
CA TYR A 633 27.68 16.74 5.93
C TYR A 633 27.39 18.21 6.25
N ALA A 634 27.67 18.66 7.48
CA ALA A 634 27.63 20.06 7.84
C ALA A 634 28.72 20.88 7.11
N GLU A 635 29.87 20.28 6.81
CA GLU A 635 30.94 20.94 6.04
C GLU A 635 30.52 21.37 4.62
N ASP A 636 29.53 20.68 4.04
CA ASP A 636 28.98 20.94 2.71
C ASP A 636 27.57 21.58 2.78
N ASN A 637 27.16 22.08 3.96
CA ASN A 637 25.85 22.72 4.18
C ASN A 637 26.03 24.12 4.75
N ASP A 638 25.74 25.15 3.96
CA ASP A 638 25.95 26.55 4.32
C ASP A 638 25.05 27.04 5.48
N ARG A 639 24.04 26.25 5.89
CA ARG A 639 23.13 26.57 6.99
C ARG A 639 23.52 25.93 8.32
N VAL A 640 24.32 24.87 8.29
CA VAL A 640 24.55 24.02 9.46
C VAL A 640 26.01 24.03 9.86
N ASP A 641 26.30 24.50 11.08
CA ASP A 641 27.65 24.54 11.62
C ASP A 641 27.79 23.59 12.82
N TYR A 642 28.85 22.77 12.85
CA TYR A 642 29.18 21.97 14.03
C TYR A 642 29.73 22.86 15.16
N LEU A 643 29.14 22.76 16.36
CA LEU A 643 29.60 23.52 17.52
C LEU A 643 30.44 22.66 18.48
N ALA A 644 29.84 21.60 19.03
CA ALA A 644 30.50 20.77 20.04
C ALA A 644 29.86 19.39 20.21
N THR A 645 30.65 18.41 20.64
CA THR A 645 30.14 17.11 21.10
C THR A 645 29.75 17.20 22.58
N ARG A 646 28.60 16.64 22.93
CA ARG A 646 28.03 16.54 24.28
C ARG A 646 28.55 15.30 25.02
N ASP A 647 28.44 15.31 26.35
CA ASP A 647 28.85 14.20 27.20
C ASP A 647 27.97 12.94 27.03
N ASP A 648 26.75 13.09 26.50
CA ASP A 648 25.81 12.00 26.18
C ASP A 648 26.11 11.33 24.82
N GLY A 649 27.13 11.81 24.10
CA GLY A 649 27.58 11.27 22.82
C GLY A 649 26.96 11.96 21.59
N PHE A 650 25.94 12.81 21.75
CA PHE A 650 25.41 13.62 20.65
C PHE A 650 26.31 14.83 20.34
N ALA A 651 26.04 15.54 19.27
CA ALA A 651 26.65 16.82 18.93
C ALA A 651 25.59 17.93 18.83
N VAL A 652 25.98 19.15 19.19
CA VAL A 652 25.22 20.38 18.99
C VAL A 652 25.68 21.01 17.69
N TYR A 653 24.72 21.38 16.86
CA TYR A 653 24.90 22.12 15.61
C TYR A 653 24.15 23.45 15.72
N SER A 654 24.64 24.49 15.06
CA SER A 654 23.85 25.70 14.81
C SER A 654 23.17 25.64 13.45
N MET A 655 22.05 26.34 13.32
CA MET A 655 21.26 26.47 12.10
C MET A 655 21.07 27.96 11.76
N ASP A 656 21.39 28.36 10.53
CA ASP A 656 21.03 29.67 9.99
C ASP A 656 19.66 29.60 9.29
N LEU A 657 18.70 30.36 9.79
CA LEU A 657 17.36 30.48 9.22
C LEU A 657 17.22 31.64 8.23
N ASN A 658 18.23 32.50 8.12
CA ASN A 658 18.23 33.69 7.26
C ASN A 658 19.13 33.56 6.02
N SER A 659 19.87 32.47 5.91
CA SER A 659 20.43 32.04 4.64
C SER A 659 19.27 31.86 3.65
N ASP A 660 19.29 32.59 2.53
CA ASP A 660 18.23 32.55 1.51
C ASP A 660 17.92 31.08 1.14
N ASP A 661 16.65 30.67 1.29
CA ASP A 661 16.14 29.37 0.80
C ASP A 661 16.17 29.28 -0.74
N GLY A 662 16.51 30.38 -1.41
CA GLY A 662 16.85 30.38 -2.83
C GLY A 662 18.36 30.29 -2.98
N GLU A 663 18.93 29.09 -2.88
CA GLU A 663 20.16 28.88 -3.63
C GLU A 663 19.84 29.21 -5.09
N GLU A 664 20.45 30.26 -5.60
CA GLU A 664 20.71 30.36 -7.02
C GLU A 664 21.34 29.02 -7.38
N ILE A 665 20.59 28.10 -7.99
CA ILE A 665 21.14 26.79 -8.39
C ILE A 665 22.44 27.12 -9.14
N VAL A 666 23.57 26.65 -8.62
CA VAL A 666 24.89 26.83 -9.21
C VAL A 666 25.44 25.44 -9.46
N PHE A 667 25.78 25.17 -10.71
CA PHE A 667 26.52 23.97 -11.07
C PHE A 667 28.01 24.28 -11.16
N ASP A 668 28.83 23.48 -10.49
CA ASP A 668 30.29 23.53 -10.47
C ASP A 668 30.91 23.52 -11.87
N ASP A 669 30.28 22.81 -12.80
CA ASP A 669 30.67 22.67 -14.20
C ASP A 669 29.96 23.65 -15.16
N VAL A 670 29.09 24.52 -14.65
CA VAL A 670 28.38 25.55 -15.43
C VAL A 670 28.59 26.94 -14.81
N ALA A 671 29.83 27.43 -14.88
CA ALA A 671 30.17 28.76 -14.41
C ALA A 671 29.37 29.86 -15.17
N LYS A 672 28.85 30.86 -14.45
CA LYS A 672 28.17 32.06 -14.98
C LYS A 672 29.19 33.15 -15.38
N GLY A 673 28.89 33.97 -16.40
CA GLY A 673 29.69 35.16 -16.78
C GLY A 673 30.43 35.07 -18.14
N GLU A 674 31.22 36.10 -18.48
CA GLU A 674 31.89 36.22 -19.80
C GLU A 674 32.90 35.10 -20.10
N ASP A 675 33.45 34.47 -19.06
CA ASP A 675 34.39 33.33 -19.15
C ASP A 675 33.73 31.98 -18.75
N GLY A 676 32.40 31.96 -18.61
CA GLY A 676 31.61 30.81 -18.15
C GLY A 676 31.27 29.79 -19.24
N HIS A 677 30.55 28.72 -18.87
CA HIS A 677 30.08 27.73 -19.85
C HIS A 677 29.11 28.40 -20.83
N TRP A 678 29.28 28.16 -22.14
CA TRP A 678 28.52 28.87 -23.18
C TRP A 678 27.01 28.64 -23.09
N ALA A 679 26.59 27.49 -22.54
CA ALA A 679 25.18 27.13 -22.35
C ALA A 679 24.59 27.63 -21.02
N ALA A 680 25.38 28.28 -20.16
CA ALA A 680 24.99 28.59 -18.78
C ALA A 680 23.66 29.34 -18.69
N SER A 681 23.48 30.42 -19.49
CA SER A 681 22.24 31.19 -19.45
C SER A 681 21.00 30.39 -19.85
N TYR A 682 21.14 29.44 -20.77
CA TYR A 682 20.03 28.58 -21.19
C TYR A 682 19.71 27.53 -20.14
N ILE A 683 20.76 26.99 -19.51
CA ILE A 683 20.64 25.97 -18.49
C ILE A 683 19.88 26.53 -17.28
N TYR A 684 20.33 27.65 -16.73
CA TYR A 684 19.72 28.23 -15.54
C TYR A 684 18.28 28.72 -15.76
N ASP A 685 17.96 29.26 -16.94
CA ASP A 685 16.59 29.68 -17.28
C ASP A 685 15.60 28.50 -17.38
N LEU A 686 16.07 27.32 -17.81
CA LEU A 686 15.23 26.12 -17.88
C LEU A 686 15.17 25.37 -16.55
N VAL A 687 16.16 25.54 -15.68
CA VAL A 687 16.17 25.01 -14.32
C VAL A 687 15.17 25.78 -13.44
N GLU A 688 15.12 27.11 -13.57
CA GLU A 688 14.15 27.97 -12.86
C GLU A 688 12.69 27.61 -13.22
N ASP A 689 12.48 27.14 -14.45
CA ASP A 689 11.17 26.67 -14.94
C ASP A 689 10.92 25.17 -14.68
N GLU A 690 11.81 24.47 -13.97
CA GLU A 690 11.71 23.03 -13.66
C GLU A 690 11.66 22.11 -14.90
N ILE A 691 12.17 22.59 -16.04
CA ILE A 691 12.17 21.85 -17.31
C ILE A 691 13.37 20.91 -17.37
N ILE A 692 14.55 21.36 -16.94
CA ILE A 692 15.78 20.56 -16.89
C ILE A 692 16.38 20.61 -15.48
N PHE A 693 17.11 19.56 -15.11
CA PHE A 693 17.75 19.45 -13.80
C PHE A 693 19.21 19.01 -13.93
N GLY A 694 20.06 19.39 -12.97
CA GLY A 694 21.42 18.86 -12.85
C GLY A 694 21.45 17.44 -12.27
N TYR A 695 22.65 16.90 -12.04
CA TYR A 695 22.84 15.55 -11.50
C TYR A 695 22.69 15.46 -9.98
N GLY A 696 22.43 16.57 -9.29
CA GLY A 696 22.34 16.60 -7.82
C GLY A 696 23.68 16.46 -7.10
N ASN A 697 24.79 16.30 -7.82
CA ASN A 697 26.16 16.22 -7.28
C ASN A 697 26.92 17.55 -7.40
N GLY A 698 26.20 18.66 -7.49
CA GLY A 698 26.74 19.98 -7.81
C GLY A 698 27.05 20.20 -9.29
N ASN A 699 26.91 19.21 -10.19
CA ASN A 699 27.15 19.38 -11.63
C ASN A 699 25.87 19.25 -12.46
N PHE A 700 25.85 19.89 -13.63
CA PHE A 700 24.80 19.72 -14.65
C PHE A 700 25.16 18.69 -15.72
N GLY A 701 26.45 18.52 -16.01
CA GLY A 701 26.99 17.71 -17.10
C GLY A 701 26.71 18.28 -18.49
N PRO A 702 27.05 19.55 -18.79
CA PRO A 702 26.67 20.16 -20.07
C PRO A 702 27.29 19.47 -21.29
N GLU A 703 28.41 18.76 -21.11
CA GLU A 703 29.13 18.05 -22.18
C GLU A 703 28.71 16.57 -22.31
N ASP A 704 27.80 16.09 -21.45
CA ASP A 704 27.38 14.69 -21.48
C ASP A 704 26.36 14.44 -22.61
N PRO A 705 26.45 13.29 -23.28
CA PRO A 705 25.62 13.00 -24.43
C PRO A 705 24.17 12.71 -24.03
N VAL A 706 23.22 13.17 -24.84
CA VAL A 706 21.78 12.99 -24.58
C VAL A 706 21.22 11.85 -25.43
N THR A 707 20.38 11.01 -24.82
CA THR A 707 19.64 9.96 -25.53
C THR A 707 18.36 10.51 -26.17
N ARG A 708 17.82 9.79 -27.17
CA ARG A 708 16.56 10.15 -27.82
C ARG A 708 15.38 10.14 -26.85
N GLY A 709 15.34 9.19 -25.92
CA GLY A 709 14.31 9.12 -24.86
C GLY A 709 14.37 10.37 -24.00
N GLN A 710 15.54 10.65 -23.41
CA GLN A 710 15.75 11.83 -22.56
C GLN A 710 15.37 13.14 -23.26
N PHE A 711 15.79 13.35 -24.52
CA PHE A 711 15.41 14.59 -25.23
C PHE A 711 13.89 14.70 -25.48
N THR A 712 13.22 13.57 -25.70
CA THR A 712 11.76 13.53 -25.90
C THR A 712 11.03 13.88 -24.60
N GLU A 713 11.47 13.32 -23.47
CA GLU A 713 10.94 13.63 -22.14
C GLU A 713 11.04 15.13 -21.82
N LEU A 714 12.17 15.77 -22.15
CA LEU A 714 12.34 17.21 -21.93
C LEU A 714 11.37 18.05 -22.77
N ILE A 715 11.09 17.65 -24.02
CA ILE A 715 10.12 18.32 -24.89
C ILE A 715 8.70 18.17 -24.34
N VAL A 716 8.32 16.97 -23.92
CA VAL A 716 7.00 16.68 -23.35
C VAL A 716 6.77 17.48 -22.08
N ARG A 717 7.74 17.46 -21.16
CA ARG A 717 7.70 18.25 -19.92
C ARG A 717 7.57 19.74 -20.22
N MET A 718 8.36 20.27 -21.15
CA MET A 718 8.29 21.68 -21.55
C MET A 718 6.92 22.08 -22.10
N LEU A 719 6.26 21.17 -22.83
CA LEU A 719 4.97 21.45 -23.46
C LEU A 719 3.77 21.08 -22.58
N GLY A 720 4.00 20.42 -21.43
CA GLY A 720 2.94 19.94 -20.54
C GLY A 720 1.99 18.97 -21.25
N LEU A 721 2.52 18.09 -22.10
CA LEU A 721 1.71 17.13 -22.85
C LEU A 721 1.43 15.90 -22.00
N GLU A 722 0.16 15.49 -22.00
CA GLU A 722 -0.32 14.25 -21.39
C GLU A 722 -0.58 13.21 -22.48
N ASN A 723 -0.68 11.94 -22.08
CA ASN A 723 -0.94 10.82 -22.96
C ASN A 723 -2.33 10.23 -22.70
N GLU A 724 -3.12 9.99 -23.73
CA GLU A 724 -4.43 9.33 -23.62
C GLU A 724 -4.46 7.91 -24.20
N GLU A 725 -3.41 7.47 -24.92
CA GLU A 725 -3.40 6.18 -25.65
C GLU A 725 -2.08 5.36 -25.50
N GLU A 726 -2.14 4.05 -25.79
CA GLU A 726 -0.93 3.20 -25.81
C GLU A 726 -0.07 3.44 -27.06
N VAL A 727 1.26 3.44 -26.87
CA VAL A 727 2.23 3.52 -27.97
C VAL A 727 2.51 2.19 -28.64
N PRO A 728 2.88 2.21 -29.94
CA PRO A 728 3.20 0.99 -30.67
C PRO A 728 4.62 0.45 -30.39
N PHE A 729 5.44 1.13 -29.57
CA PHE A 729 6.86 0.80 -29.39
C PHE A 729 7.09 -0.23 -28.27
N GLN A 730 7.72 -1.35 -28.61
CA GLN A 730 7.99 -2.46 -27.69
C GLN A 730 9.32 -2.33 -26.94
N ASP A 731 10.16 -1.37 -27.32
CA ASP A 731 11.49 -1.15 -26.75
C ASP A 731 11.54 0.07 -25.82
N VAL A 732 10.38 0.50 -25.32
CA VAL A 732 10.21 1.60 -24.38
C VAL A 732 9.83 0.99 -23.02
N SER A 733 10.56 1.36 -21.97
CA SER A 733 10.24 0.95 -20.60
C SER A 733 9.01 1.69 -20.09
N ALA A 734 8.33 1.14 -19.09
CA ALA A 734 7.15 1.75 -18.45
C ALA A 734 7.42 3.21 -18.04
N ARG A 735 8.59 3.50 -17.46
CA ARG A 735 9.00 4.85 -17.03
C ARG A 735 9.01 5.91 -18.14
N SER A 736 9.42 5.56 -19.35
CA SER A 736 9.50 6.50 -20.48
C SER A 736 8.28 6.39 -21.40
N ALA A 737 7.35 5.47 -21.11
CA ALA A 737 6.21 5.15 -21.97
C ALA A 737 5.32 6.37 -22.16
N ASP A 738 4.92 7.04 -21.08
CA ASP A 738 3.98 8.16 -21.14
C ASP A 738 4.53 9.35 -21.93
N ALA A 739 5.78 9.73 -21.68
CA ALA A 739 6.37 10.85 -22.39
C ALA A 739 6.57 10.54 -23.89
N ILE A 740 7.07 9.34 -24.19
CA ILE A 740 7.23 8.91 -25.59
C ILE A 740 5.87 8.77 -26.26
N ALA A 741 4.83 8.39 -25.52
CA ALA A 741 3.47 8.30 -26.02
C ALA A 741 2.82 9.63 -26.30
N ALA A 742 2.85 10.55 -25.33
CA ALA A 742 2.39 11.92 -25.52
C ALA A 742 3.07 12.57 -26.74
N ALA A 743 4.38 12.41 -26.88
CA ALA A 743 5.13 12.93 -28.02
C ALA A 743 4.76 12.24 -29.34
N TYR A 744 4.48 10.94 -29.34
CA TYR A 744 4.09 10.20 -30.55
C TYR A 744 2.68 10.58 -31.00
N GLU A 745 1.73 10.64 -30.07
CA GLU A 745 0.34 11.03 -30.29
C GLU A 745 0.23 12.42 -30.91
N HIS A 746 0.99 13.38 -30.37
CA HIS A 746 1.05 14.75 -30.86
C HIS A 746 1.90 14.91 -32.14
N GLY A 747 2.41 13.81 -32.71
CA GLY A 747 3.20 13.84 -33.95
C GLY A 747 4.58 14.48 -33.80
N ILE A 748 5.08 14.63 -32.56
CA ILE A 748 6.40 15.19 -32.28
C ILE A 748 7.50 14.20 -32.66
N ILE A 749 7.29 12.91 -32.41
CA ILE A 749 8.26 11.86 -32.70
C ILE A 749 7.71 10.74 -33.56
N HIS A 750 8.64 10.02 -34.21
CA HIS A 750 8.37 8.74 -34.87
C HIS A 750 9.43 7.70 -34.51
N GLY A 751 9.03 6.43 -34.58
CA GLY A 751 9.92 5.28 -34.34
C GLY A 751 10.97 5.09 -35.42
N TYR A 752 12.02 4.34 -35.10
CA TYR A 752 12.93 3.75 -36.11
C TYR A 752 12.24 2.69 -36.97
N SER A 753 11.16 2.10 -36.45
CA SER A 753 10.25 1.21 -37.15
C SER A 753 8.86 1.32 -36.51
N GLU A 754 7.87 0.61 -37.05
CA GLU A 754 6.51 0.58 -36.50
C GLU A 754 6.47 0.17 -35.02
N THR A 755 7.43 -0.63 -34.54
CA THR A 755 7.44 -1.15 -33.16
C THR A 755 8.69 -0.82 -32.34
N SER A 756 9.57 0.09 -32.80
CA SER A 756 10.81 0.42 -32.09
C SER A 756 11.16 1.90 -32.18
N PHE A 757 11.39 2.52 -31.02
CA PHE A 757 11.78 3.92 -30.84
C PHE A 757 13.27 4.12 -30.50
N LYS A 758 13.89 3.12 -29.86
CA LYS A 758 15.30 3.12 -29.39
C LYS A 758 15.60 4.27 -28.42
N PRO A 759 14.93 4.33 -27.25
CA PRO A 759 15.07 5.43 -26.30
C PRO A 759 16.51 5.63 -25.83
N GLY A 760 17.24 4.55 -25.50
CA GLY A 760 18.64 4.62 -25.03
C GLY A 760 19.68 4.96 -26.10
N LYS A 761 19.29 5.21 -27.35
CA LYS A 761 20.25 5.59 -28.41
C LYS A 761 20.50 7.10 -28.36
N LEU A 762 21.77 7.51 -28.42
CA LEU A 762 22.15 8.93 -28.52
C LEU A 762 21.45 9.63 -29.69
N ILE A 763 20.89 10.81 -29.42
CA ILE A 763 20.19 11.61 -30.43
C ILE A 763 21.20 12.30 -31.33
N THR A 764 20.96 12.26 -32.65
CA THR A 764 21.77 13.01 -33.63
C THR A 764 21.21 14.41 -33.85
N ARG A 765 22.06 15.36 -34.24
CA ARG A 765 21.65 16.75 -34.51
C ARG A 765 20.54 16.87 -35.56
N GLU A 766 20.55 16.06 -36.61
CA GLU A 766 19.45 16.05 -37.60
C GLU A 766 18.12 15.53 -37.04
N GLN A 767 18.17 14.58 -36.10
CA GLN A 767 16.97 14.09 -35.42
C GLN A 767 16.45 15.08 -34.39
N MET A 768 17.34 15.80 -33.72
CA MET A 768 16.99 16.89 -32.80
C MET A 768 16.26 18.02 -33.54
N ALA A 769 16.75 18.43 -34.71
CA ALA A 769 16.08 19.43 -35.54
C ALA A 769 14.66 19.02 -35.96
N HIS A 770 14.49 17.74 -36.35
CA HIS A 770 13.18 17.17 -36.69
C HIS A 770 12.20 17.24 -35.50
N ILE A 771 12.62 16.76 -34.32
CA ILE A 771 11.78 16.78 -33.12
C ILE A 771 11.42 18.21 -32.71
N LEU A 772 12.37 19.15 -32.80
CA LEU A 772 12.14 20.56 -32.47
C LEU A 772 11.14 21.24 -33.40
N LEU A 773 11.21 20.96 -34.71
CA LEU A 773 10.24 21.51 -35.67
C LEU A 773 8.83 20.99 -35.38
N ASN A 774 8.69 19.68 -35.14
CA ASN A 774 7.38 19.11 -34.83
C ASN A 774 6.84 19.66 -33.49
N ALA A 775 7.70 19.78 -32.47
CA ALA A 775 7.33 20.39 -31.19
C ALA A 775 6.91 21.87 -31.37
N TYR A 776 7.60 22.63 -32.21
CA TYR A 776 7.21 24.01 -32.55
C TYR A 776 5.84 24.07 -33.24
N ASN A 777 5.61 23.16 -34.18
CA ASN A 777 4.34 23.03 -34.90
C ASN A 777 3.18 22.71 -33.95
N VAL A 778 3.38 21.77 -33.01
CA VAL A 778 2.41 21.44 -31.95
C VAL A 778 2.16 22.64 -31.04
N LYS A 779 3.23 23.26 -30.52
CA LYS A 779 3.14 24.42 -29.60
C LYS A 779 2.38 25.60 -30.21
N ASN A 780 2.49 25.81 -31.52
CA ASN A 780 1.95 26.98 -32.21
C ASN A 780 0.73 26.69 -33.09
N ASP A 781 0.22 25.45 -33.11
CA ASP A 781 -0.84 24.98 -34.01
C ASP A 781 -0.55 25.41 -35.47
N THR A 782 0.62 25.00 -35.97
CA THR A 782 1.12 25.38 -37.30
C THR A 782 1.77 24.21 -38.03
N ASP A 783 2.06 24.41 -39.31
CA ASP A 783 2.76 23.45 -40.17
C ASP A 783 3.83 24.24 -40.93
N PHE A 784 4.92 24.58 -40.23
CA PHE A 784 5.92 25.48 -40.74
C PHE A 784 6.82 24.78 -41.77
N GLU A 785 6.85 25.34 -42.99
CA GLU A 785 7.79 24.97 -44.04
C GLU A 785 8.79 26.10 -44.28
N ALA A 786 10.07 25.76 -44.43
CA ALA A 786 11.11 26.73 -44.77
C ALA A 786 10.84 27.40 -46.12
N THR A 787 11.10 28.71 -46.19
CA THR A 787 11.01 29.50 -47.42
C THR A 787 12.35 29.66 -48.12
N THR A 788 13.45 29.31 -47.43
CA THR A 788 14.82 29.34 -47.97
C THR A 788 15.61 28.11 -47.55
N ASP A 789 16.25 27.48 -48.53
CA ASP A 789 17.24 26.42 -48.29
C ASP A 789 18.50 27.04 -47.66
N VAL A 790 19.05 26.38 -46.64
CA VAL A 790 20.25 26.83 -45.94
C VAL A 790 21.46 26.05 -46.45
N GLU A 791 22.45 26.76 -47.00
CA GLU A 791 23.68 26.13 -47.47
C GLU A 791 24.65 25.83 -46.30
N TYR A 792 24.92 24.55 -46.06
CA TYR A 792 25.99 24.06 -45.18
C TYR A 792 27.08 23.31 -45.99
N GLU A 793 28.35 23.40 -45.60
CA GLU A 793 29.44 22.70 -46.30
C GLU A 793 29.29 21.17 -46.27
N ASP A 794 28.61 20.64 -45.26
CA ASP A 794 28.34 19.23 -45.00
C ASP A 794 26.87 18.85 -45.26
N GLU A 795 26.12 19.67 -46.02
CA GLU A 795 24.72 19.40 -46.39
C GLU A 795 24.52 18.00 -47.00
N ALA A 796 25.51 17.52 -47.76
CA ALA A 796 25.49 16.18 -48.35
C ALA A 796 25.46 15.02 -47.32
N GLU A 797 25.77 15.29 -46.05
CA GLU A 797 25.72 14.33 -44.93
C GLU A 797 24.35 14.33 -44.23
N ILE A 798 23.53 15.36 -44.43
CA ILE A 798 22.18 15.43 -43.87
C ILE A 798 21.32 14.36 -44.55
N SER A 799 20.63 13.54 -43.74
CA SER A 799 19.69 12.58 -44.31
C SER A 799 18.60 13.32 -45.06
N LYS A 800 18.29 12.89 -46.30
CA LYS A 800 17.25 13.52 -47.12
C LYS A 800 15.89 13.69 -46.43
N LEU A 801 15.61 12.82 -45.45
CA LEU A 801 14.38 12.87 -44.64
C LEU A 801 14.32 14.12 -43.76
N PHE A 802 15.45 14.61 -43.24
CA PHE A 802 15.51 15.72 -42.28
C PHE A 802 15.95 17.04 -42.90
N MET A 803 16.22 17.08 -44.22
CA MET A 803 16.79 18.26 -44.87
C MET A 803 15.87 19.47 -44.77
N ALA A 804 14.58 19.29 -45.05
CA ALA A 804 13.58 20.35 -44.89
C ALA A 804 13.44 20.79 -43.43
N ASP A 805 13.53 19.86 -42.48
CA ASP A 805 13.39 20.17 -41.06
C ASP A 805 14.59 20.95 -40.53
N VAL A 806 15.78 20.67 -41.05
CA VAL A 806 17.00 21.43 -40.73
C VAL A 806 16.90 22.86 -41.29
N ASP A 807 16.42 23.04 -42.51
CA ASP A 807 16.19 24.37 -43.09
C ASP A 807 15.16 25.15 -42.26
N ALA A 808 14.07 24.48 -41.87
CA ALA A 808 13.00 25.08 -41.07
C ALA A 808 13.45 25.44 -39.65
N ALA A 809 14.16 24.53 -38.97
CA ALA A 809 14.72 24.78 -37.65
C ALA A 809 15.74 25.94 -37.68
N HIS A 810 16.50 26.08 -38.77
CA HIS A 810 17.37 27.23 -38.97
C HIS A 810 16.59 28.53 -39.20
N GLU A 811 15.60 28.54 -40.10
CA GLU A 811 14.80 29.72 -40.43
C GLU A 811 14.02 30.23 -39.22
N LEU A 812 13.47 29.32 -38.40
CA LEU A 812 12.83 29.64 -37.13
C LEU A 812 13.83 30.09 -36.05
N GLY A 813 15.11 29.79 -36.23
CA GLY A 813 16.16 30.04 -35.23
C GLY A 813 16.09 29.10 -34.03
N LEU A 814 15.49 27.92 -34.18
CA LEU A 814 15.45 26.86 -33.17
C LEU A 814 16.81 26.16 -33.06
N MET A 815 17.45 25.89 -34.20
CA MET A 815 18.73 25.19 -34.26
C MET A 815 19.54 25.67 -35.47
N VAL A 816 20.81 25.99 -35.26
CA VAL A 816 21.73 26.44 -36.33
C VAL A 816 23.06 25.68 -36.26
N GLY A 817 23.77 25.60 -37.38
CA GLY A 817 25.10 24.99 -37.46
C GLY A 817 26.24 25.82 -36.87
N TYR A 818 27.45 25.26 -36.88
CA TYR A 818 28.70 25.87 -36.43
C TYR A 818 29.68 26.03 -37.60
N HIS A 819 30.30 27.21 -37.74
CA HIS A 819 31.38 27.45 -38.71
C HIS A 819 31.07 26.93 -40.14
N ASP A 820 29.91 27.30 -40.67
CA ASP A 820 29.41 26.92 -42.00
C ASP A 820 29.07 25.41 -42.17
N LYS A 821 28.99 24.63 -41.09
CA LYS A 821 28.57 23.21 -41.06
C LYS A 821 27.42 22.94 -40.11
N PHE A 822 26.61 21.93 -40.37
CA PHE A 822 25.52 21.50 -39.47
C PHE A 822 25.91 20.35 -38.54
N ASP A 823 26.84 19.50 -38.94
CA ASP A 823 27.28 18.26 -38.28
C ASP A 823 26.13 17.27 -38.01
N PRO A 824 25.35 16.85 -39.03
CA PRO A 824 24.07 16.14 -38.85
C PRO A 824 24.16 14.83 -38.09
N LYS A 825 25.31 14.15 -38.14
CA LYS A 825 25.52 12.82 -37.52
C LYS A 825 26.14 12.89 -36.13
N ALA A 826 26.57 14.06 -35.68
CA ALA A 826 27.09 14.22 -34.32
C ALA A 826 25.97 13.99 -33.30
N SER A 827 26.32 13.38 -32.18
CA SER A 827 25.44 13.28 -31.01
C SER A 827 25.37 14.64 -30.33
N ALA A 828 24.18 15.02 -29.87
CA ALA A 828 24.02 16.23 -29.06
C ALA A 828 24.35 15.97 -27.58
N ASP A 829 24.87 16.99 -26.93
CA ASP A 829 25.09 17.02 -25.48
C ASP A 829 23.96 17.77 -24.75
N ARG A 830 24.01 17.75 -23.41
CA ARG A 830 23.00 18.38 -22.54
C ARG A 830 23.00 19.90 -22.65
N GLY A 831 24.14 20.54 -22.92
CA GLY A 831 24.23 21.98 -23.16
C GLY A 831 23.55 22.41 -24.46
N GLU A 832 23.73 21.63 -25.53
CA GLU A 832 23.03 21.80 -26.80
C GLU A 832 21.53 21.56 -26.65
N ALA A 833 21.12 20.51 -25.93
CA ALA A 833 19.72 20.24 -25.62
C ALA A 833 19.08 21.41 -24.85
N ALA A 834 19.73 21.93 -23.81
CA ALA A 834 19.26 23.08 -23.06
C ALA A 834 19.11 24.33 -23.95
N LYS A 835 20.07 24.60 -24.83
CA LYS A 835 19.97 25.74 -25.75
C LYS A 835 18.78 25.63 -26.69
N VAL A 836 18.58 24.49 -27.35
CA VAL A 836 17.50 24.36 -28.33
C VAL A 836 16.11 24.36 -27.68
N LEU A 837 16.00 23.77 -26.49
CA LEU A 837 14.80 23.84 -25.64
C LEU A 837 14.51 25.29 -25.27
N TYR A 838 15.50 26.04 -24.80
CA TYR A 838 15.35 27.46 -24.53
C TYR A 838 14.87 28.23 -25.76
N MET A 839 15.45 27.97 -26.95
CA MET A 839 15.00 28.63 -28.18
C MET A 839 13.54 28.28 -28.52
N LEU A 840 13.11 27.04 -28.31
CA LEU A 840 11.72 26.62 -28.47
C LEU A 840 10.80 27.31 -27.46
N LYS A 841 11.20 27.44 -26.19
CA LYS A 841 10.46 28.17 -25.15
C LYS A 841 10.19 29.62 -25.57
N GLN A 842 11.16 30.29 -26.19
CA GLN A 842 11.06 31.70 -26.61
C GLN A 842 10.21 31.95 -27.87
N LYS A 843 9.75 30.90 -28.56
CA LYS A 843 9.02 30.98 -29.83
C LYS A 843 7.55 30.69 -29.65
#